data_AF-A0A1I3KNF0-F1
#
_entry.id   AF-A0A1I3KNF0-F1
#
_cell.length_a   1.000
_cell.length_b   1.000
_cell.length_c   1.000
_cell.angle_alpha   90.00
_cell.angle_beta   90.00
_cell.angle_gamma   90.00
#
_symmetry.space_group_name_H-M   'P 1'
#
loop_
_entity.id
_entity.type
_entity.pdbx_description
1 polymer ?
#
loop_
_entity_poly.entity_id
_entity_poly.type
_entity_poly.pdbx_seq_one_letter_code
_entity_poly.pdbx_strand_id
1 'polypeptide(L)'
;MNKLNILRAAVPVLDEADAAVVGGSLAGIACALELAAAGKRVWLVEPRTYMGRELTATMRPWLAAPEAGAPVPALLARVLEAQRQAGGAERLEAASVRGVDAPLHPDALKRSLEDLLEAAGVRFLYASLPVEIARRNGRASGIVVANKSGRQLIAAPLVVDATETALCAALAGEDVSGYAPGAEARYRRTLEFVGVDEDAWSGGLPAELAAPAGIGIDGGAVRLRPGYRGPGHVYAEFALTLPSANALDAARARELEARRRGMRLAVHLLQREPAFAKAVLSAASHELHGPFPLGERAGGDAGADPAAAATALPGVWSLCRAAYRFGGAAVLEPAGAAAAGERLGRLLAAGGAEAAWPGEASGGADARPNAYAGEPGTGADARPGDSAGEPGGGSASAPGMRGATDAPGAAHAASGTESAASAAAGTLPWTVRIPTLGSGDTLYPMADVPASDVPVVADVDVLVAGGGSSGACASFTAAGEGARTALIDLNPGLGGTGTFGGVDSYWFGRRAGYAARIHDAVTALQRELRYKGHKWNIEAKMHALLEEAAGRGVMLFLNAIAFGAVMEGSRLAGAVVATRWGPAAIAARASVDATGDGDLAAFAGAGYVYGSERDHTVMWYSLAQYAAPDKIQNNFTSMVDVSNALDYTRAILAGRRRGAADVHDHGTYVATRESRHVKGDVVMKLSDQLLHRRWPDAINVHFSNHDVKGVSGADWVNIGLIPPNLDIEIPYRMLLPEGLDGLLVAGKAVSATHDALPAIRMQADLENLGAAAALAAVQAVRAGVQPRGIDLRPLQLRLEAEGLLPAGTADRTLRPRACDDADLERLVASIEAEQPLYDYSNMRMNEVRTEPIPFVEIVSAGPRIVPFLERALSRADGLRRIHLAQALAMIGSNAGVPALLDAVLRDLAGGALPRRTADIMYVQLPPDHGAMPDAAYLLYSLAQAKDARSIEAWNRVAALLDPAEDDFKDSLLGLYYYVDAVCQGAERLGDPRAIPALAAIRRVPLLRDQQSRQGYQPDYFPERRAMLELAIGRALAACGSREGYEVLIGYLSDARSLLARQALLLLRRLSGRTYPAEPARWTAWLAEAEAGDGLTPRPYDLRLDVETDSARLLR
;
A
#
# COMPACT_ATOMS: atom_id res chain seq x y z
N MET A 1 27.39 15.17 -12.58
CA MET A 1 26.55 14.28 -13.41
C MET A 1 25.13 14.81 -13.31
N ASN A 2 24.48 15.24 -14.39
CA ASN A 2 23.24 16.02 -14.25
C ASN A 2 21.96 15.29 -14.68
N LYS A 3 22.05 14.13 -15.34
CA LYS A 3 20.88 13.37 -15.82
C LYS A 3 21.15 11.85 -15.82
N LEU A 4 20.12 11.08 -15.55
CA LEU A 4 20.04 9.62 -15.62
C LEU A 4 19.16 9.25 -16.82
N ASN A 5 19.63 8.37 -17.71
CA ASN A 5 18.84 7.94 -18.86
C ASN A 5 17.93 6.78 -18.46
N ILE A 6 16.61 6.96 -18.56
CA ILE A 6 15.68 5.84 -18.55
C ILE A 6 15.63 5.30 -19.98
N LEU A 7 16.18 4.10 -20.16
CA LEU A 7 16.25 3.44 -21.45
C LEU A 7 14.85 3.32 -22.08
N ARG A 8 14.82 3.34 -23.41
CA ARG A 8 13.63 2.97 -24.20
C ARG A 8 13.14 1.62 -23.69
N ALA A 9 11.91 1.58 -23.23
CA ALA A 9 11.30 0.36 -22.73
C ALA A 9 9.82 0.36 -23.11
N ALA A 10 9.37 -0.81 -23.54
CA ALA A 10 7.96 -1.03 -23.81
C ALA A 10 7.18 -0.85 -22.50
N VAL A 11 6.11 -0.06 -22.54
CA VAL A 11 5.21 0.15 -21.41
C VAL A 11 3.85 -0.48 -21.71
N PRO A 12 3.16 -1.03 -20.70
CA PRO A 12 1.78 -1.50 -20.86
C PRO A 12 0.86 -0.33 -21.23
N VAL A 13 0.05 -0.52 -22.26
CA VAL A 13 -1.04 0.37 -22.65
C VAL A 13 -2.23 0.02 -21.76
N LEU A 14 -2.57 0.92 -20.83
CA LEU A 14 -3.65 0.72 -19.88
C LEU A 14 -5.01 0.71 -20.59
N ASP A 15 -5.19 1.64 -21.53
CA ASP A 15 -6.39 1.78 -22.37
C ASP A 15 -6.14 2.77 -23.51
N GLU A 16 -7.03 2.74 -24.51
CA GLU A 16 -7.14 3.75 -25.57
C GLU A 16 -8.36 4.65 -25.33
N ALA A 17 -8.15 5.96 -25.42
CA ALA A 17 -9.16 6.98 -25.16
C ALA A 17 -9.14 8.07 -26.23
N ASP A 18 -10.21 8.87 -26.28
CA ASP A 18 -10.23 10.07 -27.12
C ASP A 18 -9.54 11.24 -26.41
N ALA A 19 -9.60 11.29 -25.07
CA ALA A 19 -8.96 12.30 -24.25
C ALA A 19 -8.43 11.75 -22.92
N ALA A 20 -7.28 12.27 -22.50
CA ALA A 20 -6.72 12.07 -21.17
C ALA A 20 -6.66 13.42 -20.44
N VAL A 21 -7.45 13.57 -19.37
CA VAL A 21 -7.46 14.73 -18.49
C VAL A 21 -6.58 14.43 -17.28
N VAL A 22 -5.59 15.28 -17.01
CA VAL A 22 -4.62 15.12 -15.92
C VAL A 22 -4.92 16.16 -14.85
N GLY A 23 -5.22 15.70 -13.65
CA GLY A 23 -5.64 16.52 -12.51
C GLY A 23 -7.16 16.52 -12.34
N GLY A 24 -7.63 15.96 -11.23
CA GLY A 24 -9.01 16.01 -10.75
C GLY A 24 -9.33 17.30 -9.99
N SER A 25 -8.81 18.44 -10.45
CA SER A 25 -9.31 19.76 -10.05
C SER A 25 -10.75 19.94 -10.55
N LEU A 26 -11.47 20.92 -10.01
CA LEU A 26 -12.80 21.25 -10.54
C LEU A 26 -12.77 21.60 -12.04
N ALA A 27 -11.65 22.18 -12.50
CA ALA A 27 -11.43 22.45 -13.91
C ALA A 27 -11.28 21.16 -14.75
N GLY A 28 -10.49 20.21 -14.28
CA GLY A 28 -10.32 18.91 -14.94
C GLY A 28 -11.62 18.10 -14.96
N ILE A 29 -12.34 18.03 -13.84
CA ILE A 29 -13.62 17.32 -13.74
C ILE A 29 -14.64 17.92 -14.69
N ALA A 30 -14.81 19.25 -14.69
CA ALA A 30 -15.73 19.92 -15.59
C ALA A 30 -15.40 19.67 -17.06
N CYS A 31 -14.12 19.76 -17.43
CA CYS A 31 -13.67 19.47 -18.80
C CYS A 31 -13.95 18.02 -19.20
N ALA A 32 -13.66 17.06 -18.32
CA ALA A 32 -13.93 15.64 -18.56
C ALA A 32 -15.42 15.36 -18.77
N LEU A 33 -16.30 15.98 -17.98
CA LEU A 33 -17.75 15.83 -18.10
C LEU A 33 -18.29 16.40 -19.41
N GLU A 34 -17.81 17.56 -19.86
CA GLU A 34 -18.21 18.15 -21.16
C GLU A 34 -17.73 17.28 -22.33
N LEU A 35 -16.50 16.75 -22.27
CA LEU A 35 -15.99 15.82 -23.28
C LEU A 35 -16.81 14.51 -23.32
N ALA A 36 -17.12 13.94 -22.16
CA ALA A 36 -17.94 12.72 -22.06
C ALA A 36 -19.37 12.96 -22.55
N ALA A 37 -19.97 14.12 -22.24
CA ALA A 37 -21.28 14.51 -22.75
C ALA A 37 -21.31 14.64 -24.29
N ALA A 38 -20.16 14.94 -24.90
CA ALA A 38 -19.97 14.93 -26.35
C ALA A 38 -19.65 13.53 -26.93
N GLY A 39 -19.80 12.46 -26.14
CA GLY A 39 -19.61 11.07 -26.57
C GLY A 39 -18.15 10.63 -26.65
N LYS A 40 -17.20 11.39 -26.09
CA LYS A 40 -15.78 11.02 -26.05
C LYS A 40 -15.51 10.00 -24.96
N ARG A 41 -14.63 9.04 -25.22
CA ARG A 41 -14.03 8.17 -24.19
C ARG A 41 -12.95 8.95 -23.45
N VAL A 42 -13.16 9.19 -22.16
CA VAL A 42 -12.27 10.05 -21.36
C VAL A 42 -11.65 9.25 -20.21
N TRP A 43 -10.35 9.45 -20.03
CA TRP A 43 -9.63 9.09 -18.81
C TRP A 43 -9.31 10.34 -17.99
N LEU A 44 -9.47 10.27 -16.68
CA LEU A 44 -9.02 11.28 -15.72
C LEU A 44 -7.95 10.69 -14.79
N VAL A 45 -6.78 11.31 -14.71
CA VAL A 45 -5.66 10.88 -13.85
C VAL A 45 -5.48 11.87 -12.72
N GLU A 46 -5.63 11.42 -11.47
CA GLU A 46 -5.47 12.26 -10.27
C GLU A 46 -4.26 11.80 -9.44
N PRO A 47 -3.27 12.70 -9.19
CA PRO A 47 -2.13 12.40 -8.33
C PRO A 47 -2.50 12.02 -6.89
N ARG A 48 -3.62 12.54 -6.38
CA ARG A 48 -4.12 12.26 -5.04
C ARG A 48 -5.03 11.04 -5.04
N THR A 49 -5.61 10.79 -3.88
CA THR A 49 -6.58 9.72 -3.62
C THR A 49 -7.99 10.25 -3.48
N TYR A 50 -8.26 11.47 -3.97
CA TYR A 50 -9.55 12.18 -3.93
C TYR A 50 -9.54 13.35 -4.92
N MET A 51 -10.72 13.84 -5.29
CA MET A 51 -10.92 14.89 -6.31
C MET A 51 -11.37 16.23 -5.72
N GLY A 52 -11.43 17.27 -6.56
CA GLY A 52 -11.91 18.60 -6.22
C GLY A 52 -10.90 19.42 -5.42
N ARG A 53 -9.63 19.43 -5.86
CA ARG A 53 -8.47 20.00 -5.16
C ARG A 53 -8.75 21.33 -4.46
N GLU A 54 -9.41 22.27 -5.14
CA GLU A 54 -9.68 23.64 -4.66
C GLU A 54 -10.51 23.67 -3.37
N LEU A 55 -11.24 22.60 -3.08
CA LEU A 55 -12.11 22.44 -1.92
C LEU A 55 -11.59 21.36 -0.98
N THR A 56 -11.11 20.23 -1.50
CA THR A 56 -10.74 19.05 -0.70
C THR A 56 -9.28 19.13 -0.22
N ALA A 57 -8.31 19.22 -1.13
CA ALA A 57 -6.87 19.21 -0.76
C ALA A 57 -6.46 20.44 0.06
N THR A 58 -7.06 21.59 -0.25
CA THR A 58 -6.85 22.84 0.49
C THR A 58 -7.74 22.98 1.72
N MET A 59 -8.58 21.96 2.02
CA MET A 59 -9.53 21.96 3.16
C MET A 59 -10.36 23.24 3.20
N ARG A 60 -10.98 23.56 2.05
CA ARG A 60 -11.91 24.67 1.87
C ARG A 60 -13.28 24.13 1.47
N PRO A 61 -13.98 23.34 2.31
CA PRO A 61 -15.26 22.74 1.95
C PRO A 61 -16.39 23.78 2.06
N TRP A 62 -16.27 24.88 1.34
CA TRP A 62 -17.30 25.89 1.20
C TRP A 62 -17.23 26.50 -0.20
N LEU A 63 -18.38 26.95 -0.70
CA LEU A 63 -18.45 27.76 -1.91
C LEU A 63 -18.73 29.20 -1.53
N ALA A 64 -17.96 30.13 -2.10
CA ALA A 64 -18.23 31.55 -1.90
C ALA A 64 -19.64 31.90 -2.38
N ALA A 65 -20.31 32.81 -1.67
CA ALA A 65 -21.59 33.33 -2.12
C ALA A 65 -21.41 33.91 -3.54
N PRO A 66 -22.21 33.48 -4.53
CA PRO A 66 -22.08 34.01 -5.89
C PRO A 66 -22.37 35.51 -5.89
N GLU A 67 -21.59 36.26 -6.66
CA GLU A 67 -21.90 37.67 -6.94
C GLU A 67 -23.29 37.76 -7.60
N ALA A 68 -24.07 38.78 -7.25
CA ALA A 68 -25.44 38.93 -7.73
C ALA A 68 -25.48 38.96 -9.28
N GLY A 69 -26.15 37.96 -9.88
CA GLY A 69 -26.28 37.82 -11.33
C GLY A 69 -25.15 37.03 -12.02
N ALA A 70 -24.13 36.56 -11.29
CA ALA A 70 -23.09 35.71 -11.86
C ALA A 70 -23.59 34.27 -12.11
N PRO A 71 -23.33 33.67 -13.28
CA PRO A 71 -23.73 32.30 -13.57
C PRO A 71 -22.93 31.31 -12.71
N VAL A 72 -23.63 30.41 -12.01
CA VAL A 72 -23.00 29.29 -11.30
C VAL A 72 -22.61 28.22 -12.33
N PRO A 73 -21.35 27.77 -12.39
CA PRO A 73 -20.94 26.67 -13.26
C PRO A 73 -21.81 25.42 -13.05
N ALA A 74 -22.11 24.70 -14.12
CA ALA A 74 -22.95 23.51 -14.09
C ALA A 74 -22.41 22.44 -13.14
N LEU A 75 -21.09 22.26 -13.07
CA LEU A 75 -20.47 21.34 -12.10
C LEU A 75 -20.80 21.75 -10.66
N LEU A 76 -20.64 23.02 -10.31
CA LEU A 76 -20.92 23.51 -8.96
C LEU A 76 -22.40 23.45 -8.61
N ALA A 77 -23.28 23.69 -9.59
CA ALA A 77 -24.72 23.50 -9.41
C ALA A 77 -25.06 22.04 -9.06
N ARG A 78 -24.45 21.06 -9.74
CA ARG A 78 -24.62 19.62 -9.44
C ARG A 78 -24.06 19.24 -8.07
N VAL A 79 -22.93 19.83 -7.66
CA VAL A 79 -22.37 19.65 -6.31
C VAL A 79 -23.32 20.19 -5.24
N LEU A 80 -23.84 21.40 -5.41
CA LEU A 80 -24.81 22.00 -4.48
C LEU A 80 -26.09 21.16 -4.38
N GLU A 81 -26.57 20.61 -5.50
CA GLU A 81 -27.73 19.71 -5.51
C GLU A 81 -27.45 18.41 -4.75
N ALA A 82 -26.31 17.76 -5.00
CA ALA A 82 -25.92 16.56 -4.26
C ALA A 82 -25.80 16.82 -2.75
N GLN A 83 -25.34 18.02 -2.35
CA GLN A 83 -25.28 18.43 -0.96
C GLN A 83 -26.67 18.63 -0.34
N ARG A 84 -27.66 19.15 -1.10
CA ARG A 84 -29.06 19.20 -0.65
C ARG A 84 -29.63 17.81 -0.43
N GLN A 85 -29.38 16.89 -1.37
CA GLN A 85 -29.84 15.49 -1.30
C GLN A 85 -29.20 14.72 -0.14
N ALA A 86 -27.96 15.06 0.23
CA ALA A 86 -27.26 14.52 1.40
C ALA A 86 -27.66 15.19 2.73
N GLY A 87 -28.85 15.83 2.81
CA GLY A 87 -29.37 16.44 4.04
C GLY A 87 -28.86 17.86 4.33
N GLY A 88 -28.17 18.50 3.39
CA GLY A 88 -27.62 19.86 3.55
C GLY A 88 -28.57 21.01 3.19
N ALA A 89 -29.83 20.74 2.84
CA ALA A 89 -30.74 21.74 2.27
C ALA A 89 -30.93 22.99 3.16
N GLU A 90 -31.28 22.80 4.43
CA GLU A 90 -31.49 23.89 5.39
C GLU A 90 -30.24 24.76 5.57
N ARG A 91 -29.07 24.12 5.67
CA ARG A 91 -27.77 24.81 5.83
C ARG A 91 -27.43 25.67 4.61
N LEU A 92 -27.62 25.13 3.41
CA LEU A 92 -27.33 25.84 2.16
C LEU A 92 -28.30 27.00 1.94
N GLU A 93 -29.58 26.81 2.28
CA GLU A 93 -30.58 27.88 2.23
C GLU A 93 -30.26 29.00 3.23
N ALA A 94 -29.91 28.65 4.47
CA ALA A 94 -29.51 29.62 5.48
C ALA A 94 -28.26 30.43 5.06
N ALA A 95 -27.27 29.78 4.44
CA ALA A 95 -26.08 30.45 3.92
C ALA A 95 -26.45 31.43 2.78
N SER A 96 -27.31 31.00 1.86
CA SER A 96 -27.80 31.83 0.76
C SER A 96 -28.59 33.05 1.27
N VAL A 97 -29.49 32.88 2.24
CA VAL A 97 -30.30 33.96 2.83
C VAL A 97 -29.43 35.00 3.53
N ARG A 98 -28.34 34.56 4.17
CA ARG A 98 -27.39 35.44 4.87
C ARG A 98 -26.33 36.04 3.96
N GLY A 99 -26.25 35.61 2.69
CA GLY A 99 -25.21 36.05 1.75
C GLY A 99 -23.79 35.64 2.19
N VAL A 100 -23.65 34.50 2.88
CA VAL A 100 -22.36 33.98 3.36
C VAL A 100 -21.95 32.73 2.56
N ASP A 101 -20.72 32.28 2.74
CA ASP A 101 -20.24 31.07 2.05
C ASP A 101 -21.09 29.85 2.42
N ALA A 102 -21.38 29.02 1.41
CA ALA A 102 -22.16 27.80 1.54
C ALA A 102 -21.28 26.66 2.08
N PRO A 103 -21.46 26.19 3.33
CA PRO A 103 -20.66 25.11 3.89
C PRO A 103 -21.06 23.77 3.26
N LEU A 104 -20.06 23.00 2.84
CA LEU A 104 -20.22 21.69 2.22
C LEU A 104 -19.85 20.59 3.20
N HIS A 105 -20.60 19.50 3.15
CA HIS A 105 -20.22 18.25 3.81
C HIS A 105 -19.06 17.60 3.02
N PRO A 106 -17.87 17.38 3.62
CA PRO A 106 -16.68 16.92 2.89
C PRO A 106 -16.84 15.56 2.22
N ASP A 107 -17.36 14.57 2.93
CA ASP A 107 -17.59 13.25 2.35
C ASP A 107 -18.58 13.28 1.16
N ALA A 108 -19.74 13.92 1.32
CA ALA A 108 -20.71 14.08 0.23
C ALA A 108 -20.12 14.84 -0.97
N LEU A 109 -19.23 15.81 -0.75
CA LEU A 109 -18.51 16.50 -1.82
C LEU A 109 -17.62 15.51 -2.59
N LYS A 110 -16.80 14.74 -1.89
CA LYS A 110 -15.89 13.76 -2.51
C LYS A 110 -16.65 12.67 -3.27
N ARG A 111 -17.71 12.10 -2.67
CA ARG A 111 -18.53 11.05 -3.31
C ARG A 111 -19.26 11.59 -4.54
N SER A 112 -19.91 12.75 -4.43
CA SER A 112 -20.63 13.32 -5.57
C SER A 112 -19.72 13.58 -6.76
N LEU A 113 -18.50 14.12 -6.58
CA LEU A 113 -17.57 14.29 -7.70
C LEU A 113 -17.23 12.97 -8.41
N GLU A 114 -17.07 11.89 -7.67
CA GLU A 114 -16.85 10.55 -8.25
C GLU A 114 -18.09 10.03 -8.96
N ASP A 115 -19.26 10.12 -8.32
CA ASP A 115 -20.53 9.65 -8.86
C ASP A 115 -20.87 10.38 -10.18
N LEU A 116 -20.57 11.67 -10.27
CA LEU A 116 -20.80 12.47 -11.48
C LEU A 116 -19.93 11.99 -12.66
N LEU A 117 -18.68 11.60 -12.40
CA LEU A 117 -17.77 11.07 -13.42
C LEU A 117 -18.13 9.63 -13.81
N GLU A 118 -18.44 8.78 -12.83
CA GLU A 118 -18.88 7.41 -13.05
C GLU A 118 -20.17 7.36 -13.88
N ALA A 119 -21.16 8.19 -13.54
CA ALA A 119 -22.40 8.31 -14.29
C ALA A 119 -22.19 8.83 -15.73
N ALA A 120 -21.11 9.58 -15.98
CA ALA A 120 -20.72 10.05 -17.31
C ALA A 120 -19.86 9.03 -18.08
N GLY A 121 -19.53 7.87 -17.50
CA GLY A 121 -18.65 6.87 -18.12
C GLY A 121 -17.17 7.31 -18.20
N VAL A 122 -16.77 8.33 -17.44
CA VAL A 122 -15.37 8.75 -17.35
C VAL A 122 -14.60 7.75 -16.50
N ARG A 123 -13.56 7.13 -17.07
CA ARG A 123 -12.65 6.26 -16.30
C ARG A 123 -11.66 7.13 -15.56
N PHE A 124 -11.26 6.75 -14.34
CA PHE A 124 -10.25 7.51 -13.62
C PHE A 124 -9.30 6.64 -12.79
N LEU A 125 -8.12 7.20 -12.54
CA LEU A 125 -7.00 6.55 -11.86
C LEU A 125 -6.44 7.48 -10.77
N TYR A 126 -6.36 6.99 -9.54
CA TYR A 126 -5.76 7.70 -8.41
C TYR A 126 -4.26 7.40 -8.25
N ALA A 127 -3.59 8.19 -7.39
CA ALA A 127 -2.20 7.98 -6.98
C ALA A 127 -1.23 7.81 -8.16
N SER A 128 -1.45 8.59 -9.22
CA SER A 128 -0.73 8.47 -10.49
C SER A 128 -0.32 9.84 -11.04
N LEU A 129 0.94 9.96 -11.43
CA LEU A 129 1.53 11.22 -11.93
C LEU A 129 2.00 11.02 -13.38
N PRO A 130 1.75 11.95 -14.31
CA PRO A 130 2.36 11.89 -15.62
C PRO A 130 3.88 12.11 -15.48
N VAL A 131 4.65 11.27 -16.15
CA VAL A 131 6.11 11.38 -16.21
C VAL A 131 6.62 11.66 -17.62
N GLU A 132 5.79 11.43 -18.64
CA GLU A 132 6.14 11.68 -20.03
C GLU A 132 4.88 11.91 -20.89
N ILE A 133 5.01 12.68 -21.98
CA ILE A 133 4.00 12.78 -23.04
C ILE A 133 4.45 11.93 -24.21
N ALA A 134 3.64 10.93 -24.57
CA ALA A 134 3.88 10.11 -25.76
C ALA A 134 3.61 10.95 -27.01
N ARG A 135 4.47 10.83 -28.02
CA ARG A 135 4.42 11.65 -29.24
C ARG A 135 4.41 10.77 -30.49
N ARG A 136 3.61 11.16 -31.48
CA ARG A 136 3.60 10.58 -32.83
C ARG A 136 3.50 11.72 -33.85
N ASN A 137 4.42 11.76 -34.82
CA ASN A 137 4.49 12.80 -35.85
C ASN A 137 4.48 14.24 -35.28
N GLY A 138 5.22 14.48 -34.19
CA GLY A 138 5.29 15.80 -33.55
C GLY A 138 4.04 16.21 -32.75
N ARG A 139 3.00 15.37 -32.68
CA ARG A 139 1.78 15.59 -31.89
C ARG A 139 1.72 14.66 -30.68
N ALA A 140 0.96 15.02 -29.67
CA ALA A 140 0.65 14.13 -28.55
C ALA A 140 -0.15 12.91 -29.04
N SER A 141 0.20 11.75 -28.51
CA SER A 141 -0.49 10.47 -28.75
C SER A 141 -0.87 9.75 -27.46
N GLY A 142 -0.62 10.37 -26.30
CA GLY A 142 -1.02 9.87 -24.99
C GLY A 142 -0.15 10.42 -23.87
N ILE A 143 -0.45 9.97 -22.65
CA ILE A 143 0.34 10.28 -21.46
C ILE A 143 0.92 8.99 -20.87
N VAL A 144 2.19 9.05 -20.47
CA VAL A 144 2.80 7.98 -19.68
C VAL A 144 2.70 8.39 -18.22
N VAL A 145 1.94 7.63 -17.46
CA VAL A 145 1.80 7.81 -16.01
C VAL A 145 2.76 6.89 -15.27
N ALA A 146 3.20 7.34 -14.09
CA ALA A 146 3.96 6.53 -13.15
C ALA A 146 3.28 6.48 -11.79
N ASN A 147 3.32 5.30 -11.20
CA ASN A 147 2.82 4.97 -9.88
C ASN A 147 3.56 3.71 -9.36
N LYS A 148 3.05 3.08 -8.30
CA LYS A 148 3.64 1.84 -7.76
C LYS A 148 3.62 0.66 -8.74
N SER A 149 2.75 0.69 -9.75
CA SER A 149 2.71 -0.30 -10.84
C SER A 149 3.74 -0.02 -11.93
N GLY A 150 4.58 1.02 -11.78
CA GLY A 150 5.58 1.43 -12.76
C GLY A 150 5.04 2.43 -13.75
N ARG A 151 5.47 2.31 -15.01
CA ARG A 151 4.99 3.17 -16.11
C ARG A 151 3.86 2.51 -16.88
N GLN A 152 2.81 3.26 -17.21
CA GLN A 152 1.72 2.83 -18.10
C GLN A 152 1.37 3.94 -19.10
N LEU A 153 1.00 3.57 -20.33
CA LEU A 153 0.51 4.50 -21.35
C LEU A 153 -1.02 4.54 -21.33
N ILE A 154 -1.60 5.73 -21.23
CA ILE A 154 -2.98 5.99 -21.65
C ILE A 154 -2.90 6.63 -23.03
N ALA A 155 -3.26 5.88 -24.07
CA ALA A 155 -3.18 6.35 -25.44
C ALA A 155 -4.34 7.30 -25.73
N ALA A 156 -4.04 8.56 -26.01
CA ALA A 156 -5.04 9.59 -26.25
C ALA A 156 -4.45 10.73 -27.11
N PRO A 157 -5.07 11.12 -28.23
CA PRO A 157 -4.58 12.21 -29.08
C PRO A 157 -4.80 13.59 -28.44
N LEU A 158 -5.71 13.68 -27.46
CA LEU A 158 -6.00 14.89 -26.70
C LEU A 158 -5.56 14.71 -25.24
N VAL A 159 -4.68 15.59 -24.77
CA VAL A 159 -4.24 15.67 -23.38
C VAL A 159 -4.64 17.02 -22.81
N VAL A 160 -5.36 17.02 -21.70
CA VAL A 160 -5.76 18.23 -20.97
C VAL A 160 -5.10 18.22 -19.61
N ASP A 161 -4.35 19.26 -19.30
CA ASP A 161 -3.62 19.46 -18.05
C ASP A 161 -4.33 20.46 -17.17
N ALA A 162 -4.91 19.93 -16.11
CA ALA A 162 -5.58 20.66 -15.05
C ALA A 162 -4.83 20.48 -13.71
N THR A 163 -3.54 20.12 -13.76
CA THR A 163 -2.68 20.02 -12.57
C THR A 163 -2.27 21.39 -12.07
N GLU A 164 -2.16 21.58 -10.76
CA GLU A 164 -1.86 22.89 -10.16
C GLU A 164 -0.42 23.38 -10.37
N THR A 165 0.42 22.59 -11.03
CA THR A 165 1.81 22.90 -11.37
C THR A 165 2.04 23.01 -12.88
N ALA A 166 0.99 22.89 -13.69
CA ALA A 166 1.07 22.82 -15.15
C ALA A 166 2.05 21.74 -15.64
N LEU A 167 1.96 20.56 -15.01
CA LEU A 167 2.92 19.46 -15.15
C LEU A 167 3.04 18.96 -16.59
N CYS A 168 1.93 18.77 -17.31
CA CYS A 168 2.04 18.31 -18.70
C CYS A 168 2.56 19.40 -19.63
N ALA A 169 2.29 20.68 -19.34
CA ALA A 169 2.94 21.78 -20.07
C ALA A 169 4.47 21.74 -19.90
N ALA A 170 4.96 21.48 -18.67
CA ALA A 170 6.38 21.28 -18.41
C ALA A 170 6.94 20.08 -19.20
N LEU A 171 6.25 18.93 -19.18
CA LEU A 171 6.63 17.73 -19.94
C LEU A 171 6.55 17.91 -21.47
N ALA A 172 5.71 18.85 -21.92
CA ALA A 172 5.64 19.28 -23.32
C ALA A 172 6.82 20.20 -23.72
N GLY A 173 7.66 20.61 -22.78
CA GLY A 173 8.86 21.42 -23.02
C GLY A 173 8.68 22.91 -22.72
N GLU A 174 7.58 23.32 -22.08
CA GLU A 174 7.39 24.72 -21.71
C GLU A 174 8.07 25.09 -20.39
N ASP A 175 8.62 26.30 -20.33
CA ASP A 175 9.11 26.86 -19.09
C ASP A 175 7.95 27.43 -18.25
N VAL A 176 7.59 26.67 -17.22
CA VAL A 176 6.62 27.03 -16.18
C VAL A 176 7.27 27.11 -14.79
N SER A 177 8.61 27.18 -14.73
CA SER A 177 9.37 27.14 -13.46
C SER A 177 9.30 28.46 -12.67
N GLY A 178 9.17 29.59 -13.38
CA GLY A 178 9.01 30.92 -12.82
C GLY A 178 7.55 31.34 -12.65
N TYR A 179 7.27 32.08 -11.58
CA TYR A 179 5.98 32.73 -11.37
C TYR A 179 6.03 34.17 -11.88
N ALA A 180 5.28 34.48 -12.93
CA ALA A 180 5.36 35.78 -13.62
C ALA A 180 4.98 36.99 -12.73
N PRO A 181 4.03 36.91 -11.79
CA PRO A 181 3.69 38.04 -10.92
C PRO A 181 4.75 38.45 -9.88
N GLY A 182 5.87 37.73 -9.74
CA GLY A 182 6.96 38.09 -8.84
C GLY A 182 7.66 36.88 -8.19
N ALA A 183 8.73 37.15 -7.41
CA ALA A 183 9.51 36.13 -6.70
C ALA A 183 8.77 35.49 -5.50
N GLU A 184 7.72 36.17 -5.02
CA GLU A 184 6.84 35.70 -3.97
C GLU A 184 5.38 35.78 -4.44
N ALA A 185 4.53 34.98 -3.79
CA ALA A 185 3.10 34.95 -4.03
C ALA A 185 2.38 34.80 -2.69
N ARG A 186 1.10 35.20 -2.68
CA ARG A 186 0.22 34.93 -1.55
C ARG A 186 -0.32 33.51 -1.65
N TYR A 187 -0.30 32.81 -0.53
CA TYR A 187 -0.92 31.50 -0.33
C TYR A 187 -1.90 31.59 0.83
N ARG A 188 -2.87 30.67 0.89
CA ARG A 188 -3.76 30.49 2.03
C ARG A 188 -3.63 29.06 2.58
N ARG A 189 -3.82 28.92 3.88
CA ARG A 189 -3.88 27.64 4.60
C ARG A 189 -5.08 27.65 5.52
N THR A 190 -5.70 26.48 5.69
CA THR A 190 -6.87 26.30 6.56
C THR A 190 -6.53 25.35 7.71
N LEU A 191 -7.06 25.67 8.89
CA LEU A 191 -7.11 24.80 10.07
C LEU A 191 -8.58 24.51 10.41
N GLU A 192 -8.87 23.32 10.92
CA GLU A 192 -10.20 22.91 11.32
C GLU A 192 -10.26 22.70 12.83
N PHE A 193 -11.30 23.26 13.46
CA PHE A 193 -11.54 23.15 14.88
C PHE A 193 -12.96 22.69 15.17
N VAL A 194 -13.11 21.89 16.22
CA VAL A 194 -14.40 21.55 16.82
C VAL A 194 -14.43 21.94 18.30
N GLY A 195 -15.60 22.20 18.84
CA GLY A 195 -15.77 22.61 20.25
C GLY A 195 -15.44 24.08 20.50
N VAL A 196 -15.54 24.93 19.47
CA VAL A 196 -15.42 26.39 19.61
C VAL A 196 -16.70 26.94 20.28
N ASP A 197 -16.55 27.77 21.29
CA ASP A 197 -17.65 28.41 22.02
C ASP A 197 -18.01 29.75 21.33
N GLU A 198 -18.92 29.69 20.37
CA GLU A 198 -19.33 30.87 19.59
C GLU A 198 -20.07 31.92 20.43
N ASP A 199 -20.66 31.52 21.57
CA ASP A 199 -21.36 32.43 22.49
C ASP A 199 -20.38 33.30 23.30
N ALA A 200 -19.09 32.97 23.29
CA ALA A 200 -18.04 33.81 23.87
C ALA A 200 -17.90 35.16 23.15
N TRP A 201 -18.46 35.29 21.93
CA TRP A 201 -18.55 36.55 21.20
C TRP A 201 -19.96 37.12 21.27
N SER A 202 -20.09 38.42 21.57
CA SER A 202 -21.38 39.09 21.74
C SER A 202 -22.25 39.16 20.47
N GLY A 203 -21.75 38.72 19.32
CA GLY A 203 -22.45 38.69 18.03
C GLY A 203 -22.37 37.35 17.30
N GLY A 204 -21.98 36.27 17.97
CA GLY A 204 -21.69 34.97 17.36
C GLY A 204 -20.33 34.95 16.64
N LEU A 205 -20.10 33.93 15.80
CA LEU A 205 -18.83 33.73 15.09
C LEU A 205 -18.39 34.97 14.28
N PRO A 206 -17.30 35.66 14.66
CA PRO A 206 -16.81 36.81 13.91
C PRO A 206 -16.20 36.37 12.58
N ALA A 207 -16.29 37.22 11.55
CA ALA A 207 -15.70 36.92 10.25
C ALA A 207 -14.16 36.84 10.30
N GLU A 208 -13.53 37.67 11.14
CA GLU A 208 -12.07 37.70 11.31
C GLU A 208 -11.69 37.86 12.79
N LEU A 209 -10.57 37.26 13.18
CA LEU A 209 -9.90 37.43 14.47
C LEU A 209 -8.51 38.01 14.27
N ALA A 210 -8.09 38.92 15.15
CA ALA A 210 -6.72 39.43 15.15
C ALA A 210 -5.74 38.33 15.57
N ALA A 211 -4.55 38.34 14.97
CA ALA A 211 -3.46 37.43 15.28
C ALA A 211 -2.18 38.22 15.63
N PRO A 212 -1.43 37.82 16.66
CA PRO A 212 -0.17 38.47 17.00
C PRO A 212 0.83 38.47 15.85
N ALA A 213 1.55 39.59 15.68
CA ALA A 213 2.58 39.74 14.64
C ALA A 213 3.65 38.63 14.69
N GLY A 214 3.97 38.11 15.89
CA GLY A 214 4.96 37.04 16.08
C GLY A 214 4.63 35.69 15.44
N ILE A 215 3.37 35.47 15.01
CA ILE A 215 2.97 34.25 14.28
C ILE A 215 3.45 34.32 12.82
N GLY A 216 3.54 35.52 12.24
CA GLY A 216 4.03 35.74 10.87
C GLY A 216 3.02 35.43 9.77
N ILE A 217 1.74 35.77 9.97
CA ILE A 217 0.69 35.68 8.93
C ILE A 217 0.43 37.05 8.28
N ASP A 218 -0.02 37.05 7.04
CA ASP A 218 -0.33 38.29 6.31
C ASP A 218 -1.55 39.01 6.94
N GLY A 219 -1.51 40.33 6.99
CA GLY A 219 -2.62 41.16 7.47
C GLY A 219 -2.88 41.11 8.99
N GLY A 220 -2.21 40.22 9.73
CA GLY A 220 -2.38 40.10 11.18
C GLY A 220 -3.78 39.65 11.59
N ALA A 221 -4.51 38.98 10.71
CA ALA A 221 -5.87 38.51 10.96
C ALA A 221 -6.11 37.11 10.36
N VAL A 222 -7.00 36.36 10.98
CA VAL A 222 -7.43 35.01 10.58
C VAL A 222 -8.91 35.06 10.27
N ARG A 223 -9.30 34.54 9.12
CA ARG A 223 -10.70 34.47 8.72
C ARG A 223 -11.35 33.22 9.30
N LEU A 224 -12.44 33.38 10.03
CA LEU A 224 -13.22 32.27 10.54
C LEU A 224 -14.42 32.01 9.65
N ARG A 225 -14.70 30.72 9.43
CA ARG A 225 -15.86 30.26 8.64
C ARG A 225 -16.58 29.14 9.38
N PRO A 226 -17.92 29.11 9.35
CA PRO A 226 -18.68 28.04 9.96
C PRO A 226 -18.45 26.73 9.21
N GLY A 227 -18.40 25.64 9.96
CA GLY A 227 -18.37 24.28 9.44
C GLY A 227 -19.75 23.74 9.12
N TYR A 228 -19.79 22.61 8.42
CA TYR A 228 -21.05 22.02 7.95
C TYR A 228 -21.94 21.48 9.09
N ARG A 229 -21.36 21.25 10.29
CA ARG A 229 -22.07 20.74 11.48
C ARG A 229 -22.81 21.81 12.28
N GLY A 230 -22.68 23.09 11.90
CA GLY A 230 -23.26 24.20 12.66
C GLY A 230 -22.36 24.67 13.81
N PRO A 231 -22.94 25.29 14.86
CA PRO A 231 -22.19 25.97 15.91
C PRO A 231 -21.10 25.11 16.56
N GLY A 232 -19.91 25.70 16.69
CA GLY A 232 -18.74 25.10 17.31
C GLY A 232 -17.88 24.25 16.39
N HIS A 233 -18.26 24.07 15.13
CA HIS A 233 -17.39 23.58 14.05
C HIS A 233 -16.91 24.77 13.23
N VAL A 234 -15.61 25.06 13.22
CA VAL A 234 -15.06 26.28 12.64
C VAL A 234 -13.81 25.97 11.81
N TYR A 235 -13.72 26.58 10.63
CA TYR A 235 -12.49 26.66 9.85
C TYR A 235 -11.81 28.01 10.06
N ALA A 236 -10.49 27.98 10.26
CA ALA A 236 -9.65 29.16 10.38
C ALA A 236 -8.70 29.24 9.18
N GLU A 237 -8.95 30.18 8.27
CA GLU A 237 -8.16 30.42 7.05
C GLU A 237 -7.25 31.64 7.26
N PHE A 238 -5.96 31.50 6.93
CA PHE A 238 -4.99 32.59 7.03
C PHE A 238 -4.11 32.65 5.78
N ALA A 239 -3.61 33.84 5.48
CA ALA A 239 -2.77 34.08 4.31
C ALA A 239 -1.28 34.24 4.68
N LEU A 240 -0.43 33.89 3.72
CA LEU A 240 1.02 33.89 3.85
C LEU A 240 1.65 34.37 2.55
N THR A 241 2.61 35.29 2.63
CA THR A 241 3.52 35.59 1.53
C THR A 241 4.73 34.65 1.59
N LEU A 242 4.92 33.85 0.54
CA LEU A 242 5.94 32.79 0.45
C LEU A 242 6.58 32.75 -0.95
N PRO A 243 7.75 32.10 -1.12
CA PRO A 243 8.38 31.91 -2.43
C PRO A 243 7.44 31.26 -3.44
N SER A 244 7.34 31.86 -4.63
CA SER A 244 6.35 31.50 -5.66
C SER A 244 6.85 30.50 -6.70
N ALA A 245 8.16 30.24 -6.74
CA ALA A 245 8.78 29.39 -7.76
C ALA A 245 8.09 28.02 -7.86
N ASN A 246 7.80 27.60 -9.10
CA ASN A 246 7.14 26.34 -9.40
C ASN A 246 8.19 25.23 -9.52
N ALA A 247 8.89 24.99 -8.41
CA ALA A 247 9.95 24.00 -8.30
C ALA A 247 9.86 23.24 -6.99
N LEU A 248 10.42 22.03 -6.97
CA LEU A 248 10.36 21.11 -5.85
C LEU A 248 10.96 21.69 -4.55
N ASP A 249 12.12 22.34 -4.61
CA ASP A 249 12.77 22.93 -3.42
C ASP A 249 11.96 24.08 -2.83
N ALA A 250 11.41 24.95 -3.68
CA ALA A 250 10.55 26.04 -3.26
C ALA A 250 9.26 25.51 -2.61
N ALA A 251 8.72 24.41 -3.14
CA ALA A 251 7.55 23.73 -2.58
C ALA A 251 7.79 23.16 -1.19
N ARG A 252 8.94 22.49 -1.00
CA ARG A 252 9.35 22.00 0.30
C ARG A 252 9.47 23.14 1.32
N ALA A 253 10.16 24.22 0.95
CA ALA A 253 10.39 25.34 1.85
C ALA A 253 9.07 26.02 2.27
N ARG A 254 8.18 26.31 1.32
CA ARG A 254 6.90 26.97 1.62
C ARG A 254 5.95 26.10 2.43
N GLU A 255 5.89 24.79 2.17
CA GLU A 255 5.01 23.88 2.93
C GLU A 255 5.45 23.76 4.39
N LEU A 256 6.75 23.58 4.65
CA LEU A 256 7.31 23.54 6.02
C LEU A 256 7.02 24.83 6.78
N GLU A 257 7.26 25.97 6.15
CA GLU A 257 7.04 27.27 6.79
C GLU A 257 5.56 27.53 7.07
N ALA A 258 4.67 27.18 6.13
CA ALA A 258 3.24 27.32 6.33
C ALA A 258 2.71 26.41 7.45
N ARG A 259 3.23 25.19 7.59
CA ARG A 259 2.89 24.28 8.70
C ARG A 259 3.35 24.81 10.04
N ARG A 260 4.57 25.35 10.13
CA ARG A 260 5.10 25.98 11.36
C ARG A 260 4.24 27.16 11.81
N ARG A 261 3.89 28.05 10.88
CA ARG A 261 3.01 29.20 11.18
C ARG A 261 1.61 28.74 11.56
N GLY A 262 1.06 27.75 10.87
CA GLY A 262 -0.23 27.15 11.21
C GLY A 262 -0.27 26.52 12.59
N MET A 263 0.76 25.76 12.97
CA MET A 263 0.83 25.16 14.32
C MET A 263 0.97 26.23 15.40
N ARG A 264 1.81 27.25 15.20
CA ARG A 264 1.90 28.40 16.12
C ARG A 264 0.56 29.13 16.26
N LEU A 265 -0.17 29.29 15.16
CA LEU A 265 -1.51 29.87 15.19
C LEU A 265 -2.49 29.00 15.97
N ALA A 266 -2.51 27.69 15.74
CA ALA A 266 -3.39 26.78 16.47
C ALA A 266 -3.12 26.82 17.98
N VAL A 267 -1.85 26.75 18.38
CA VAL A 267 -1.43 26.89 19.79
C VAL A 267 -1.91 28.24 20.36
N HIS A 268 -1.73 29.33 19.61
CA HIS A 268 -2.17 30.66 20.05
C HIS A 268 -3.68 30.69 20.29
N LEU A 269 -4.49 30.28 19.30
CA LEU A 269 -5.96 30.27 19.41
C LEU A 269 -6.40 29.44 20.63
N LEU A 270 -5.93 28.19 20.74
CA LEU A 270 -6.31 27.28 21.82
C LEU A 270 -5.88 27.76 23.22
N GLN A 271 -4.78 28.52 23.31
CA GLN A 271 -4.28 29.00 24.59
C GLN A 271 -4.82 30.36 25.02
N ARG A 272 -5.04 31.26 24.06
CA ARG A 272 -5.25 32.69 24.31
C ARG A 272 -6.63 33.19 23.94
N GLU A 273 -7.31 32.56 22.99
CA GLU A 273 -8.66 32.98 22.62
C GLU A 273 -9.72 32.25 23.45
N PRO A 274 -10.53 32.98 24.26
CA PRO A 274 -11.51 32.36 25.16
C PRO A 274 -12.49 31.40 24.46
N ALA A 275 -12.94 31.76 23.25
CA ALA A 275 -13.83 30.93 22.44
C ALA A 275 -13.22 29.57 22.06
N PHE A 276 -11.88 29.48 21.98
CA PHE A 276 -11.16 28.25 21.62
C PHE A 276 -10.69 27.45 22.85
N ALA A 277 -11.02 27.88 24.07
CA ALA A 277 -10.51 27.25 25.29
C ALA A 277 -10.89 25.77 25.47
N LYS A 278 -11.97 25.32 24.83
CA LYS A 278 -12.43 23.92 24.78
C LYS A 278 -12.30 23.29 23.39
N ALA A 279 -11.78 24.03 22.42
CA ALA A 279 -11.71 23.56 21.05
C ALA A 279 -10.59 22.52 20.87
N VAL A 280 -10.69 21.75 19.79
CA VAL A 280 -9.71 20.74 19.37
C VAL A 280 -9.27 21.05 17.95
N LEU A 281 -7.96 21.18 17.72
CA LEU A 281 -7.40 21.15 16.37
C LEU A 281 -7.65 19.77 15.77
N SER A 282 -8.51 19.70 14.77
CA SER A 282 -8.97 18.44 14.16
C SER A 282 -8.09 18.07 12.97
N ALA A 283 -7.89 19.01 12.05
CA ALA A 283 -7.11 18.81 10.84
C ALA A 283 -6.47 20.13 10.35
N ALA A 284 -5.49 20.01 9.46
CA ALA A 284 -4.95 21.11 8.68
C ALA A 284 -4.93 20.75 7.20
N SER A 285 -5.05 21.75 6.33
CA SER A 285 -5.05 21.50 4.88
C SER A 285 -3.79 20.74 4.43
N HIS A 286 -3.97 19.76 3.56
CA HIS A 286 -2.86 18.96 3.03
C HIS A 286 -2.01 19.75 2.04
N GLU A 287 -2.60 20.78 1.43
CA GLU A 287 -1.94 21.67 0.49
C GLU A 287 -2.27 23.13 0.74
N LEU A 288 -1.41 24.00 0.20
CA LEU A 288 -1.64 25.44 0.13
C LEU A 288 -2.55 25.81 -1.03
N HIS A 289 -3.41 26.79 -0.78
CA HIS A 289 -4.24 27.42 -1.81
C HIS A 289 -3.50 28.63 -2.38
N GLY A 290 -3.20 28.62 -3.69
CA GLY A 290 -2.35 29.61 -4.37
C GLY A 290 -1.53 28.95 -5.48
N PRO A 291 -0.58 29.67 -6.11
CA PRO A 291 -0.13 31.04 -5.80
C PRO A 291 -1.07 32.16 -6.28
N PHE A 292 -1.26 33.19 -5.45
CA PHE A 292 -1.99 34.42 -5.79
C PHE A 292 -1.03 35.63 -5.97
N PRO A 293 -1.26 36.52 -6.94
CA PRO A 293 -0.39 37.68 -7.17
C PRO A 293 -0.42 38.71 -6.02
N LEU A 294 0.72 39.37 -5.77
CA LEU A 294 0.89 40.42 -4.76
C LEU A 294 0.70 41.82 -5.40
N GLY A 295 -0.53 42.28 -5.65
CA GLY A 295 -0.82 43.64 -6.14
C GLY A 295 -2.05 43.76 -7.07
N GLU A 296 -2.40 44.99 -7.49
CA GLU A 296 -3.55 45.31 -8.36
C GLU A 296 -3.40 44.88 -9.83
N ARG A 297 -2.19 44.46 -10.26
CA ARG A 297 -2.02 43.66 -11.48
C ARG A 297 -2.51 42.22 -11.24
N ALA A 298 -3.73 42.08 -10.72
CA ALA A 298 -4.56 40.92 -11.00
C ALA A 298 -4.73 40.95 -12.52
N GLY A 299 -3.93 40.14 -13.23
CA GLY A 299 -3.97 40.09 -14.68
C GLY A 299 -5.43 39.96 -15.13
N GLY A 300 -5.79 40.73 -16.16
CA GLY A 300 -7.10 40.63 -16.80
C GLY A 300 -7.41 39.18 -17.18
N ASP A 301 -8.64 38.95 -17.62
CA ASP A 301 -9.29 37.66 -17.89
C ASP A 301 -8.59 36.79 -18.97
N ALA A 302 -7.27 36.62 -18.91
CA ALA A 302 -6.47 35.76 -19.77
C ALA A 302 -6.85 34.27 -19.58
N GLY A 303 -7.67 33.95 -18.56
CA GLY A 303 -8.35 32.66 -18.41
C GLY A 303 -9.75 32.60 -19.05
N ALA A 304 -10.27 33.68 -19.63
CA ALA A 304 -11.53 33.66 -20.39
C ALA A 304 -11.39 33.05 -21.77
N ASP A 305 -10.24 33.21 -22.43
CA ASP A 305 -10.01 32.60 -23.74
C ASP A 305 -9.52 31.15 -23.60
N PRO A 306 -10.36 30.13 -23.85
CA PRO A 306 -9.94 28.73 -23.81
C PRO A 306 -8.85 28.40 -24.84
N ALA A 307 -8.68 29.18 -25.91
CA ALA A 307 -7.59 28.99 -26.87
C ALA A 307 -6.20 29.24 -26.24
N ALA A 308 -6.12 30.11 -25.23
CA ALA A 308 -4.89 30.38 -24.49
C ALA A 308 -4.40 29.18 -23.64
N ALA A 309 -5.19 28.11 -23.52
CA ALA A 309 -4.74 26.86 -22.90
C ALA A 309 -3.88 25.99 -23.84
N ALA A 310 -3.85 26.23 -25.16
CA ALA A 310 -3.04 25.45 -26.09
C ALA A 310 -1.54 25.56 -25.75
N THR A 311 -0.86 24.41 -25.61
CA THR A 311 0.59 24.39 -25.37
C THR A 311 1.40 24.53 -26.65
N ALA A 312 2.73 24.50 -26.57
CA ALA A 312 3.58 24.42 -27.76
C ALA A 312 3.51 23.05 -28.47
N LEU A 313 3.03 21.98 -27.79
CA LEU A 313 2.95 20.62 -28.34
C LEU A 313 1.52 20.30 -28.82
N PRO A 314 1.29 20.13 -30.13
CA PRO A 314 -0.04 19.83 -30.67
C PRO A 314 -0.73 18.68 -29.95
N GLY A 315 -1.96 18.93 -29.49
CA GLY A 315 -2.77 17.96 -28.75
C GLY A 315 -2.64 18.06 -27.23
N VAL A 316 -1.75 18.89 -26.68
CA VAL A 316 -1.67 19.17 -25.22
C VAL A 316 -2.21 20.56 -24.91
N TRP A 317 -3.11 20.64 -23.94
CA TRP A 317 -3.77 21.85 -23.44
C TRP A 317 -3.54 21.97 -21.94
N SER A 318 -3.22 23.15 -21.40
CA SER A 318 -2.96 23.34 -19.96
C SER A 318 -3.69 24.56 -19.40
N LEU A 319 -4.65 24.30 -18.51
CA LEU A 319 -5.50 25.30 -17.87
C LEU A 319 -4.73 26.09 -16.80
N CYS A 320 -3.98 25.39 -15.95
CA CYS A 320 -3.27 25.98 -14.82
C CYS A 320 -1.97 26.69 -15.22
N ARG A 321 -1.48 26.52 -16.45
CA ARG A 321 -0.34 27.26 -16.99
C ARG A 321 -0.53 28.78 -16.88
N ALA A 322 -1.76 29.26 -17.07
CA ALA A 322 -2.07 30.67 -17.00
C ALA A 322 -1.80 31.29 -15.61
N ALA A 323 -1.95 30.52 -14.53
CA ALA A 323 -1.64 30.99 -13.18
C ALA A 323 -0.14 31.34 -13.05
N TYR A 324 0.76 30.50 -13.56
CA TYR A 324 2.21 30.72 -13.44
C TYR A 324 2.79 31.66 -14.50
N ARG A 325 2.35 31.56 -15.75
CA ARG A 325 2.90 32.39 -16.84
C ARG A 325 2.28 33.78 -16.92
N PHE A 326 1.01 33.92 -16.53
CA PHE A 326 0.25 35.16 -16.73
C PHE A 326 -0.38 35.73 -15.44
N GLY A 327 -0.25 35.04 -14.31
CA GLY A 327 -0.89 35.47 -13.06
C GLY A 327 -2.41 35.27 -13.02
N GLY A 328 -2.96 34.42 -13.92
CA GLY A 328 -4.38 34.13 -14.03
C GLY A 328 -4.92 33.29 -12.88
N ALA A 329 -5.02 33.86 -11.68
CA ALA A 329 -5.37 33.16 -10.46
C ALA A 329 -6.85 32.71 -10.37
N ALA A 330 -7.72 33.13 -11.30
CA ALA A 330 -9.13 32.73 -11.33
C ALA A 330 -9.31 31.20 -11.40
N VAL A 331 -8.43 30.49 -12.12
CA VAL A 331 -8.43 29.02 -12.23
C VAL A 331 -8.10 28.31 -10.91
N LEU A 332 -7.61 29.04 -9.90
CA LEU A 332 -7.31 28.50 -8.57
C LEU A 332 -8.52 28.60 -7.62
N GLU A 333 -9.55 29.38 -7.96
CA GLU A 333 -10.78 29.48 -7.17
C GLU A 333 -11.86 28.55 -7.74
N PRO A 334 -12.74 27.95 -6.91
CA PRO A 334 -13.67 26.90 -7.33
C PRO A 334 -14.55 27.26 -8.55
N ALA A 335 -15.14 28.46 -8.54
CA ALA A 335 -16.01 28.91 -9.63
C ALA A 335 -15.24 29.17 -10.92
N GLY A 336 -14.07 29.82 -10.82
CA GLY A 336 -13.22 30.08 -11.98
C GLY A 336 -12.62 28.81 -12.57
N ALA A 337 -12.20 27.86 -11.73
CA ALA A 337 -11.74 26.54 -12.12
C ALA A 337 -12.82 25.78 -12.91
N ALA A 338 -14.01 25.60 -12.34
CA ALA A 338 -15.11 24.89 -12.98
C ALA A 338 -15.50 25.58 -14.31
N ALA A 339 -15.66 26.91 -14.32
CA ALA A 339 -16.02 27.65 -15.53
C ALA A 339 -14.96 27.53 -16.64
N ALA A 340 -13.67 27.59 -16.30
CA ALA A 340 -12.59 27.41 -17.26
C ALA A 340 -12.59 25.99 -17.85
N GLY A 341 -12.80 24.98 -17.00
CA GLY A 341 -12.95 23.59 -17.43
C GLY A 341 -14.13 23.37 -18.38
N GLU A 342 -15.29 23.93 -18.06
CA GLU A 342 -16.49 23.85 -18.92
C GLU A 342 -16.26 24.52 -20.28
N ARG A 343 -15.68 25.73 -20.31
CA ARG A 343 -15.37 26.45 -21.55
C ARG A 343 -14.41 25.67 -22.44
N LEU A 344 -13.32 25.14 -21.86
CA LEU A 344 -12.34 24.36 -22.60
C LEU A 344 -12.95 23.04 -23.09
N GLY A 345 -13.69 22.33 -22.23
CA GLY A 345 -14.36 21.08 -22.60
C GLY A 345 -15.30 21.25 -23.79
N ARG A 346 -16.13 22.30 -23.81
CA ARG A 346 -17.02 22.63 -24.93
C ARG A 346 -16.26 22.99 -26.21
N LEU A 347 -15.18 23.76 -26.10
CA LEU A 347 -14.31 24.09 -27.25
C LEU A 347 -13.74 22.82 -27.90
N LEU A 348 -13.18 21.93 -27.07
CA LEU A 348 -12.54 20.69 -27.53
C LEU A 348 -13.56 19.67 -28.06
N ALA A 349 -14.74 19.60 -27.43
CA ALA A 349 -15.87 18.78 -27.90
C ALA A 349 -16.34 19.19 -29.31
N ALA A 350 -16.36 20.49 -29.62
CA ALA A 350 -16.79 21.03 -30.90
C ALA A 350 -15.78 20.85 -32.06
N GLY A 351 -14.68 20.12 -31.86
CA GLY A 351 -13.61 19.97 -32.87
C GLY A 351 -12.66 21.17 -32.95
N GLY A 352 -12.76 22.12 -32.02
CA GLY A 352 -11.90 23.33 -31.96
C GLY A 352 -10.40 23.05 -31.75
N ALA A 353 -10.02 21.80 -31.46
CA ALA A 353 -8.62 21.42 -31.25
C ALA A 353 -7.73 21.64 -32.49
N GLU A 354 -8.27 21.51 -33.71
CA GLU A 354 -7.53 21.74 -34.95
C GLU A 354 -7.61 23.20 -35.45
N ALA A 355 -8.75 23.87 -35.24
CA ALA A 355 -8.96 25.25 -35.67
C ALA A 355 -8.25 26.30 -34.79
N ALA A 356 -7.94 25.96 -33.53
CA ALA A 356 -7.35 26.88 -32.56
C ALA A 356 -5.82 26.77 -32.42
N TRP A 357 -5.14 25.90 -33.19
CA TRP A 357 -3.69 25.76 -33.10
C TRP A 357 -2.97 26.85 -33.91
N PRO A 358 -2.04 27.63 -33.32
CA PRO A 358 -1.30 28.62 -34.08
C PRO A 358 -0.36 27.93 -35.08
N GLY A 359 -0.73 27.95 -36.37
CA GLY A 359 0.19 27.71 -37.48
C GLY A 359 0.30 26.28 -38.01
N GLU A 360 -0.77 25.74 -38.61
CA GLU A 360 -0.63 24.78 -39.72
C GLU A 360 -1.85 24.87 -40.65
N ALA A 361 -1.57 25.22 -41.92
CA ALA A 361 -2.56 25.18 -42.99
C ALA A 361 -2.81 23.71 -43.39
N SER A 362 -4.08 23.33 -43.39
CA SER A 362 -4.69 22.20 -44.12
C SER A 362 -3.73 21.24 -44.84
N GLY A 363 -3.51 20.06 -44.25
CA GLY A 363 -2.84 18.95 -44.90
C GLY A 363 -3.42 17.61 -44.43
N GLY A 364 -4.40 17.09 -45.19
CA GLY A 364 -4.76 15.66 -45.21
C GLY A 364 -5.57 15.13 -44.02
N ALA A 365 -6.90 15.22 -44.13
CA ALA A 365 -7.82 14.40 -43.36
C ALA A 365 -7.82 12.96 -43.90
N ASP A 366 -6.96 12.08 -43.37
CA ASP A 366 -7.21 10.63 -43.35
C ASP A 366 -6.13 9.88 -42.55
N ALA A 367 -6.49 9.47 -41.33
CA ALA A 367 -6.04 8.24 -40.66
C ALA A 367 -6.52 8.27 -39.21
N ARG A 368 -7.39 7.34 -38.80
CA ARG A 368 -7.67 7.09 -37.37
C ARG A 368 -6.33 6.74 -36.68
N PRO A 369 -5.81 7.57 -35.75
CA PRO A 369 -4.42 7.42 -35.35
C PRO A 369 -4.31 6.68 -34.02
N ASN A 370 -4.95 5.52 -33.83
CA ASN A 370 -4.94 4.91 -32.49
C ASN A 370 -4.86 3.40 -32.40
N ALA A 371 -4.76 2.62 -33.48
CA ALA A 371 -4.60 1.17 -33.29
C ALA A 371 -3.18 0.84 -32.78
N TYR A 372 -3.00 0.76 -31.45
CA TYR A 372 -1.95 -0.04 -30.82
C TYR A 372 -2.41 -1.51 -30.77
N ALA A 373 -3.00 -2.02 -31.86
CA ALA A 373 -3.44 -3.40 -31.96
C ALA A 373 -2.31 -4.23 -32.59
N GLY A 374 -1.46 -4.80 -31.74
CA GLY A 374 -0.67 -5.97 -32.12
C GLY A 374 -1.51 -7.21 -31.83
N GLU A 375 -1.79 -8.02 -32.84
CA GLU A 375 -2.26 -9.39 -32.63
C GLU A 375 -1.30 -10.13 -31.68
N PRO A 376 -1.79 -11.04 -30.82
CA PRO A 376 -0.93 -11.81 -29.93
C PRO A 376 0.06 -12.61 -30.78
N GLY A 377 1.34 -12.23 -30.71
CA GLY A 377 2.42 -12.90 -31.40
C GLY A 377 2.45 -14.38 -31.00
N THR A 378 2.07 -15.24 -31.93
CA THR A 378 2.30 -16.68 -31.88
C THR A 378 3.81 -16.92 -32.01
N GLY A 379 4.52 -16.85 -30.88
CA GLY A 379 5.90 -17.31 -30.78
C GLY A 379 5.94 -18.83 -30.92
N ALA A 380 5.89 -19.31 -32.17
CA ALA A 380 6.18 -20.69 -32.50
C ALA A 380 7.68 -20.96 -32.35
N ASP A 381 7.97 -22.02 -31.61
CA ASP A 381 9.23 -22.73 -31.43
C ASP A 381 10.33 -22.47 -32.49
N ALA A 382 11.46 -21.92 -32.04
CA ALA A 382 12.75 -22.15 -32.68
C ALA A 382 13.54 -23.15 -31.82
N ARG A 383 13.36 -24.45 -32.08
CA ARG A 383 14.30 -25.49 -31.65
C ARG A 383 15.54 -25.45 -32.56
N PRO A 384 16.76 -25.60 -32.02
CA PRO A 384 17.97 -25.74 -32.83
C PRO A 384 18.10 -27.20 -33.29
N GLY A 385 18.27 -27.43 -34.60
CA GLY A 385 18.49 -28.77 -35.15
C GLY A 385 18.99 -28.75 -36.59
N ASP A 386 20.25 -29.15 -36.74
CA ASP A 386 20.90 -29.81 -37.88
C ASP A 386 20.78 -29.22 -39.29
N SER A 387 21.93 -28.75 -39.80
CA SER A 387 22.40 -29.23 -41.11
C SER A 387 23.93 -29.19 -41.20
N ALA A 388 24.47 -30.35 -41.57
CA ALA A 388 25.86 -30.62 -41.85
C ALA A 388 26.33 -29.95 -43.16
N GLY A 389 27.63 -29.61 -43.23
CA GLY A 389 28.26 -29.15 -44.46
C GLY A 389 29.63 -28.48 -44.25
N GLU A 390 30.63 -29.27 -43.90
CA GLU A 390 32.08 -28.99 -44.02
C GLU A 390 32.53 -28.70 -45.48
N PRO A 391 33.82 -28.36 -45.78
CA PRO A 391 34.91 -27.88 -44.92
C PRO A 391 35.79 -26.75 -45.54
N GLY A 392 36.70 -26.23 -44.72
CA GLY A 392 38.00 -25.69 -45.15
C GLY A 392 38.36 -24.39 -44.42
N GLY A 393 39.44 -24.27 -43.66
CA GLY A 393 40.53 -25.16 -43.33
C GLY A 393 41.55 -24.36 -42.50
N GLY A 394 42.36 -25.04 -41.71
CA GLY A 394 43.63 -24.49 -41.21
C GLY A 394 43.67 -23.98 -39.77
N SER A 395 43.99 -24.91 -38.86
CA SER A 395 45.18 -24.88 -37.98
C SER A 395 45.35 -23.69 -37.00
N ALA A 396 45.76 -23.86 -35.74
CA ALA A 396 46.21 -24.99 -34.96
C ALA A 396 46.19 -24.59 -33.47
N SER A 397 46.14 -25.62 -32.62
CA SER A 397 46.81 -25.72 -31.32
C SER A 397 46.56 -24.67 -30.23
N ALA A 398 45.73 -25.07 -29.25
CA ALA A 398 46.00 -24.88 -27.82
C ALA A 398 47.29 -25.67 -27.41
N PRO A 399 47.74 -25.73 -26.13
CA PRO A 399 47.15 -25.20 -24.90
C PRO A 399 48.16 -24.66 -23.85
N GLY A 400 47.63 -24.16 -22.73
CA GLY A 400 47.98 -24.77 -21.44
C GLY A 400 48.80 -23.98 -20.42
N MET A 401 48.17 -23.87 -19.24
CA MET A 401 48.73 -24.14 -17.91
C MET A 401 49.48 -23.06 -17.09
N ARG A 402 48.87 -22.81 -15.93
CA ARG A 402 49.40 -22.90 -14.53
C ARG A 402 50.31 -21.81 -13.97
N GLY A 403 50.09 -21.58 -12.66
CA GLY A 403 51.06 -21.09 -11.68
C GLY A 403 50.80 -19.64 -11.27
N ALA A 404 50.08 -19.33 -10.19
CA ALA A 404 50.41 -19.49 -8.76
C ALA A 404 51.44 -18.46 -8.23
N THR A 405 51.13 -18.02 -7.00
CA THR A 405 51.98 -17.48 -5.92
C THR A 405 52.36 -15.99 -5.85
N ASP A 406 51.95 -15.45 -4.70
CA ASP A 406 52.68 -14.57 -3.75
C ASP A 406 52.58 -13.04 -3.80
N ALA A 407 52.08 -12.52 -2.67
CA ALA A 407 52.10 -11.14 -2.17
C ALA A 407 53.47 -10.81 -1.52
N PRO A 408 53.65 -9.72 -0.72
CA PRO A 408 53.10 -8.37 -0.69
C PRO A 408 54.23 -7.29 -0.73
N GLY A 409 53.90 -5.99 -0.82
CA GLY A 409 54.93 -4.94 -0.69
C GLY A 409 54.39 -3.51 -0.69
N ALA A 410 54.83 -2.72 0.30
CA ALA A 410 54.26 -1.46 0.74
C ALA A 410 54.80 -0.19 0.04
N ALA A 411 53.97 0.87 0.09
CA ALA A 411 54.25 2.31 0.26
C ALA A 411 55.44 2.99 -0.46
N HIS A 412 55.16 4.02 -1.29
CA HIS A 412 55.34 5.45 -0.93
C HIS A 412 55.12 6.42 -2.11
N ALA A 413 54.52 7.57 -1.75
CA ALA A 413 54.83 8.94 -2.18
C ALA A 413 54.50 9.46 -3.61
N ALA A 414 53.56 10.40 -3.59
CA ALA A 414 53.29 11.55 -4.47
C ALA A 414 54.39 12.03 -5.43
N SER A 415 53.99 12.37 -6.66
CA SER A 415 54.19 13.72 -7.25
C SER A 415 53.53 13.87 -8.63
N GLY A 416 52.91 15.05 -8.83
CA GLY A 416 52.61 15.78 -10.06
C GLY A 416 52.39 15.06 -11.39
N THR A 417 51.23 15.30 -12.01
CA THR A 417 51.07 16.34 -13.06
C THR A 417 49.66 16.28 -13.64
N GLU A 418 48.96 17.41 -13.62
CA GLU A 418 47.72 17.61 -14.37
C GLU A 418 48.02 17.50 -15.87
N SER A 419 47.42 16.51 -16.51
CA SER A 419 47.29 16.45 -17.96
C SER A 419 45.81 16.31 -18.27
N ALA A 420 45.23 17.39 -18.78
CA ALA A 420 43.90 17.44 -19.37
C ALA A 420 43.79 16.41 -20.49
N ALA A 421 43.22 15.24 -20.19
CA ALA A 421 42.80 14.26 -21.17
C ALA A 421 41.27 14.33 -21.26
N SER A 422 40.81 14.79 -22.43
CA SER A 422 39.48 14.63 -23.00
C SER A 422 38.66 13.51 -22.33
N ALA A 423 37.66 13.92 -21.54
CA ALA A 423 36.64 13.02 -21.04
C ALA A 423 35.78 12.55 -22.21
N ALA A 424 36.13 11.40 -22.78
CA ALA A 424 35.16 10.57 -23.49
C ALA A 424 33.99 10.32 -22.54
N ALA A 425 32.77 10.59 -23.00
CA ALA A 425 31.54 10.35 -22.26
C ALA A 425 31.37 8.84 -22.02
N GLY A 426 31.99 8.33 -20.95
CA GLY A 426 31.72 7.01 -20.43
C GLY A 426 30.30 6.98 -19.88
N THR A 427 29.44 6.14 -20.44
CA THR A 427 28.17 5.75 -19.83
C THR A 427 28.43 5.30 -18.40
N LEU A 428 27.78 5.95 -17.42
CA LEU A 428 27.79 5.50 -16.03
C LEU A 428 27.33 4.03 -15.96
N PRO A 429 27.82 3.22 -15.01
CA PRO A 429 27.46 1.80 -14.89
C PRO A 429 26.03 1.57 -14.35
N TRP A 430 25.17 2.59 -14.36
CA TRP A 430 23.86 2.56 -13.74
C TRP A 430 22.79 2.07 -14.70
N THR A 431 21.96 1.13 -14.23
CA THR A 431 20.75 0.67 -14.92
C THR A 431 19.53 1.05 -14.10
N VAL A 432 18.42 1.39 -14.76
CA VAL A 432 17.16 1.70 -14.07
C VAL A 432 16.21 0.53 -14.23
N ARG A 433 15.76 -0.04 -13.11
CA ARG A 433 14.72 -1.08 -13.10
C ARG A 433 13.39 -0.44 -12.70
N ILE A 434 12.39 -0.60 -13.56
CA ILE A 434 11.03 -0.07 -13.38
C ILE A 434 10.10 -1.29 -13.38
N PRO A 435 9.18 -1.41 -12.42
CA PRO A 435 8.20 -2.49 -12.43
C PRO A 435 7.26 -2.32 -13.63
N THR A 436 6.61 -3.40 -14.03
CA THR A 436 5.57 -3.36 -15.07
C THR A 436 4.25 -3.80 -14.45
N LEU A 437 3.16 -3.06 -14.73
CA LEU A 437 1.82 -3.42 -14.27
C LEU A 437 1.51 -4.87 -14.67
N GLY A 438 1.29 -5.73 -13.68
CA GLY A 438 0.91 -7.12 -13.90
C GLY A 438 2.02 -8.10 -14.30
N SER A 439 3.31 -7.74 -14.14
CA SER A 439 4.46 -8.66 -14.16
C SER A 439 4.43 -9.73 -15.28
N GLY A 440 4.33 -9.37 -16.55
CA GLY A 440 4.30 -10.33 -17.68
C GLY A 440 3.15 -11.35 -17.69
N ASP A 441 2.28 -11.31 -16.68
CA ASP A 441 1.17 -12.25 -16.45
C ASP A 441 -0.17 -11.67 -16.93
N THR A 442 -0.20 -10.38 -17.26
CA THR A 442 -1.37 -9.60 -17.70
C THR A 442 -1.38 -9.35 -19.20
N LEU A 443 -2.59 -9.12 -19.74
CA LEU A 443 -2.91 -8.99 -21.16
C LEU A 443 -2.76 -7.57 -21.73
N TYR A 444 -2.03 -6.67 -21.07
CA TYR A 444 -1.91 -5.31 -21.59
C TYR A 444 -1.06 -5.30 -22.87
N PRO A 445 -1.54 -4.71 -23.98
CA PRO A 445 -0.69 -4.51 -25.14
C PRO A 445 0.48 -3.63 -24.75
N MET A 446 1.64 -3.88 -25.33
CA MET A 446 2.87 -3.16 -25.02
C MET A 446 3.13 -2.11 -26.11
N ALA A 447 3.47 -0.89 -25.71
CA ALA A 447 3.83 0.19 -26.62
C ALA A 447 5.25 0.68 -26.35
N ASP A 448 6.00 0.93 -27.42
CA ASP A 448 7.32 1.56 -27.32
C ASP A 448 7.21 3.04 -26.96
N VAL A 449 7.83 3.42 -25.85
CA VAL A 449 8.01 4.82 -25.46
C VAL A 449 9.50 5.18 -25.57
N PRO A 450 9.86 6.34 -26.16
CA PRO A 450 11.24 6.79 -26.25
C PRO A 450 11.97 6.79 -24.90
N ALA A 451 13.31 6.76 -24.96
CA ALA A 451 14.11 6.99 -23.77
C ALA A 451 13.91 8.42 -23.27
N SER A 452 13.82 8.59 -21.95
CA SER A 452 13.69 9.90 -21.32
C SER A 452 14.81 10.14 -20.32
N ASP A 453 15.38 11.35 -20.35
CA ASP A 453 16.38 11.76 -19.37
C ASP A 453 15.68 12.25 -18.11
N VAL A 454 16.04 11.68 -16.97
CA VAL A 454 15.56 12.08 -15.64
C VAL A 454 16.65 12.86 -14.90
N PRO A 455 16.36 14.07 -14.40
CA PRO A 455 17.33 14.85 -13.66
C PRO A 455 17.70 14.18 -12.33
N VAL A 456 19.00 14.13 -12.03
CA VAL A 456 19.47 13.76 -10.68
C VAL A 456 19.37 15.00 -9.81
N VAL A 457 18.42 15.01 -8.88
CA VAL A 457 18.12 16.19 -8.04
C VAL A 457 18.81 16.14 -6.68
N ALA A 458 19.31 14.98 -6.27
CA ALA A 458 20.11 14.81 -5.06
C ALA A 458 21.09 13.64 -5.16
N ASP A 459 22.22 13.78 -4.47
CA ASP A 459 23.24 12.74 -4.23
C ASP A 459 23.51 12.72 -2.72
N VAL A 460 23.05 11.65 -2.06
CA VAL A 460 23.00 11.54 -0.60
C VAL A 460 23.78 10.35 -0.08
N ASP A 461 24.07 10.38 1.22
CA ASP A 461 24.72 9.27 1.90
C ASP A 461 23.69 8.18 2.19
N VAL A 462 22.51 8.58 2.71
CA VAL A 462 21.39 7.69 3.00
C VAL A 462 20.11 8.17 2.31
N LEU A 463 19.49 7.31 1.52
CA LEU A 463 18.13 7.51 1.02
C LEU A 463 17.15 6.69 1.84
N VAL A 464 16.08 7.33 2.33
CA VAL A 464 14.96 6.63 2.96
C VAL A 464 13.74 6.72 2.05
N ALA A 465 13.21 5.57 1.63
CA ALA A 465 11.96 5.50 0.88
C ALA A 465 10.81 5.12 1.79
N GLY A 466 9.74 5.90 1.79
CA GLY A 466 8.64 5.82 2.75
C GLY A 466 8.91 6.66 4.01
N GLY A 467 7.92 7.44 4.40
CA GLY A 467 7.90 8.34 5.56
C GLY A 467 6.88 7.92 6.62
N GLY A 468 6.49 6.63 6.63
CA GLY A 468 5.72 6.02 7.71
C GLY A 468 6.51 5.88 9.01
N SER A 469 6.02 5.09 9.97
CA SER A 469 6.63 4.89 11.30
C SER A 469 8.13 4.59 11.24
N SER A 470 8.56 3.59 10.46
CA SER A 470 9.98 3.26 10.31
C SER A 470 10.75 4.32 9.55
N GLY A 471 10.22 4.81 8.44
CA GLY A 471 10.95 5.68 7.53
C GLY A 471 11.16 7.10 8.06
N ALA A 472 10.15 7.68 8.71
CA ALA A 472 10.32 8.96 9.41
C ALA A 472 11.46 8.84 10.43
N CYS A 473 11.42 7.81 11.28
CA CYS A 473 12.45 7.59 12.29
C CYS A 473 13.85 7.31 11.71
N ALA A 474 13.92 6.49 10.66
CA ALA A 474 15.17 6.22 9.95
C ALA A 474 15.80 7.50 9.41
N SER A 475 15.00 8.40 8.81
CA SER A 475 15.52 9.61 8.18
C SER A 475 16.16 10.59 9.16
N PHE A 476 15.49 10.91 10.27
CA PHE A 476 16.03 11.84 11.25
C PHE A 476 17.11 11.19 12.13
N THR A 477 17.12 9.85 12.25
CA THR A 477 18.23 9.12 12.90
C THR A 477 19.49 9.19 12.04
N ALA A 478 19.41 8.88 10.74
CA ALA A 478 20.54 8.96 9.83
C ALA A 478 21.11 10.40 9.75
N ALA A 479 20.24 11.39 9.62
CA ALA A 479 20.65 12.80 9.63
C ALA A 479 21.23 13.23 10.99
N GLY A 480 20.69 12.71 12.10
CA GLY A 480 21.23 12.92 13.44
C GLY A 480 22.64 12.37 13.65
N GLU A 481 22.99 11.31 12.91
CA GLU A 481 24.35 10.78 12.82
C GLU A 481 25.23 11.53 11.79
N GLY A 482 24.76 12.66 11.26
CA GLY A 482 25.51 13.52 10.34
C GLY A 482 25.56 13.03 8.89
N ALA A 483 24.77 12.03 8.51
CA ALA A 483 24.67 11.60 7.11
C ALA A 483 23.81 12.59 6.31
N ARG A 484 24.24 12.95 5.09
CA ARG A 484 23.38 13.67 4.15
C ARG A 484 22.23 12.73 3.79
N THR A 485 21.01 13.11 4.14
CA THR A 485 19.86 12.21 4.08
C THR A 485 18.72 12.81 3.26
N ALA A 486 18.15 12.01 2.36
CA ALA A 486 16.89 12.32 1.68
C ALA A 486 15.80 11.34 2.11
N LEU A 487 14.55 11.83 2.18
CA LEU A 487 13.37 11.00 2.40
C LEU A 487 12.35 11.25 1.29
N ILE A 488 11.81 10.18 0.72
CA ILE A 488 10.72 10.23 -0.26
C ILE A 488 9.45 9.62 0.34
N ASP A 489 8.30 10.28 0.20
CA ASP A 489 7.00 9.74 0.60
C ASP A 489 5.87 10.23 -0.31
N LEU A 490 4.88 9.35 -0.55
CA LEU A 490 3.72 9.65 -1.37
C LEU A 490 2.73 10.62 -0.70
N ASN A 491 2.77 10.73 0.63
CA ASN A 491 1.88 11.58 1.40
C ASN A 491 2.46 12.99 1.56
N PRO A 492 1.61 14.00 1.89
CA PRO A 492 2.06 15.38 2.12
C PRO A 492 2.71 15.61 3.50
N GLY A 493 3.03 14.56 4.24
CA GLY A 493 3.62 14.62 5.58
C GLY A 493 4.15 13.26 6.04
N LEU A 494 4.54 13.15 7.31
CA LEU A 494 5.15 11.94 7.89
C LEU A 494 4.21 11.20 8.85
N GLY A 495 4.56 9.95 9.16
CA GLY A 495 3.88 9.10 10.16
C GLY A 495 3.03 7.98 9.56
N GLY A 496 2.67 8.06 8.27
CA GLY A 496 1.97 7.00 7.54
C GLY A 496 0.70 6.53 8.26
N THR A 497 0.65 5.26 8.68
CA THR A 497 -0.50 4.68 9.37
C THR A 497 -0.87 5.41 10.68
N GLY A 498 0.12 5.97 11.39
CA GLY A 498 -0.11 6.72 12.64
C GLY A 498 -0.64 8.14 12.44
N THR A 499 -0.69 8.62 11.20
CA THR A 499 -1.24 9.92 10.81
C THR A 499 -2.32 9.73 9.75
N PHE A 500 -1.96 9.66 8.48
CA PHE A 500 -2.90 9.54 7.36
C PHE A 500 -3.75 8.27 7.38
N GLY A 501 -3.25 7.19 7.99
CA GLY A 501 -3.99 5.93 8.15
C GLY A 501 -4.92 5.86 9.37
N GLY A 502 -4.99 6.90 10.20
CA GLY A 502 -5.97 6.99 11.29
C GLY A 502 -5.75 6.05 12.49
N VAL A 503 -4.58 5.43 12.64
CA VAL A 503 -4.26 4.59 13.81
C VAL A 503 -3.55 5.43 14.86
N ASP A 504 -4.35 6.17 15.63
CA ASP A 504 -3.98 7.23 16.56
C ASP A 504 -3.55 6.77 17.97
N SER A 505 -3.15 5.51 18.11
CA SER A 505 -2.64 4.96 19.38
C SER A 505 -1.62 3.83 19.18
N TYR A 506 -0.75 3.66 20.18
CA TYR A 506 0.10 2.48 20.31
C TYR A 506 -0.69 1.40 21.06
N TRP A 507 -1.14 0.36 20.35
CA TRP A 507 -1.79 -0.79 20.98
C TRP A 507 -0.76 -1.67 21.68
N PHE A 508 0.14 -2.27 20.91
CA PHE A 508 1.29 -3.04 21.37
C PHE A 508 2.60 -2.34 20.96
N GLY A 509 3.73 -3.05 21.08
CA GLY A 509 5.07 -2.60 20.73
C GLY A 509 5.83 -1.94 21.88
N ARG A 510 7.16 -1.99 21.78
CA ARG A 510 8.08 -1.47 22.78
C ARG A 510 8.28 0.03 22.62
N ARG A 511 7.68 0.81 23.52
CA ARG A 511 7.83 2.27 23.63
C ARG A 511 9.14 2.65 24.32
N ALA A 512 10.25 2.12 23.84
CA ALA A 512 11.61 2.41 24.31
C ALA A 512 12.41 3.14 23.22
N GLY A 513 13.60 3.63 23.57
CA GLY A 513 14.55 4.24 22.62
C GLY A 513 13.94 5.35 21.78
N TYR A 514 13.90 5.15 20.47
CA TYR A 514 13.46 6.16 19.52
C TYR A 514 11.93 6.36 19.53
N ALA A 515 11.16 5.28 19.70
CA ALA A 515 9.71 5.37 19.86
C ALA A 515 9.31 6.22 21.09
N ALA A 516 10.06 6.10 22.19
CA ALA A 516 9.85 6.92 23.39
C ALA A 516 10.09 8.41 23.12
N ARG A 517 11.19 8.75 22.44
CA ARG A 517 11.51 10.15 22.06
C ARG A 517 10.41 10.78 21.20
N ILE A 518 9.92 10.02 20.21
CA ILE A 518 8.81 10.49 19.38
C ILE A 518 7.56 10.69 20.24
N HIS A 519 7.22 9.71 21.10
CA HIS A 519 6.08 9.85 22.01
C HIS A 519 6.18 11.09 22.90
N ASP A 520 7.37 11.40 23.42
CA ASP A 520 7.61 12.57 24.26
C ASP A 520 7.42 13.87 23.47
N ALA A 521 7.96 13.96 22.25
CA ALA A 521 7.79 15.12 21.37
C ALA A 521 6.31 15.39 21.04
N VAL A 522 5.56 14.33 20.74
CA VAL A 522 4.12 14.41 20.45
C VAL A 522 3.34 14.84 21.69
N THR A 523 3.67 14.27 22.84
CA THR A 523 3.02 14.60 24.11
C THR A 523 3.29 16.04 24.53
N ALA A 524 4.52 16.54 24.32
CA ALA A 524 4.88 17.94 24.58
C ALA A 524 4.01 18.89 23.73
N LEU A 525 3.93 18.65 22.42
CA LEU A 525 3.11 19.46 21.52
C LEU A 525 1.61 19.37 21.84
N GLN A 526 1.11 18.20 22.23
CA GLN A 526 -0.28 18.05 22.68
C GLN A 526 -0.61 18.88 23.91
N ARG A 527 0.33 19.03 24.85
CA ARG A 527 0.14 19.91 26.02
C ARG A 527 0.03 21.36 25.58
N GLU A 528 0.83 21.80 24.61
CA GLU A 528 0.73 23.14 24.03
C GLU A 528 -0.62 23.36 23.35
N LEU A 529 -1.12 22.37 22.61
CA LEU A 529 -2.45 22.38 22.00
C LEU A 529 -3.60 22.19 23.00
N ARG A 530 -3.33 22.02 24.30
CA ARG A 530 -4.34 21.68 25.33
C ARG A 530 -5.20 20.46 24.97
N TYR A 531 -4.64 19.53 24.19
CA TYR A 531 -5.35 18.33 23.76
C TYR A 531 -5.48 17.34 24.93
N LYS A 532 -6.73 16.95 25.25
CA LYS A 532 -7.07 16.10 26.41
C LYS A 532 -7.46 14.66 26.03
N GLY A 533 -7.36 14.29 24.75
CA GLY A 533 -7.69 12.94 24.30
C GLY A 533 -6.76 11.87 24.87
N HIS A 534 -7.27 10.66 25.07
CA HIS A 534 -6.48 9.49 25.51
C HIS A 534 -5.58 8.92 24.40
N LYS A 535 -5.84 9.32 23.16
CA LYS A 535 -5.08 8.98 21.95
C LYS A 535 -4.18 10.16 21.56
N TRP A 536 -3.39 10.07 20.50
CA TRP A 536 -2.66 11.25 20.02
C TRP A 536 -3.46 12.07 19.02
N ASN A 537 -3.18 13.37 18.99
CA ASN A 537 -3.65 14.25 17.93
C ASN A 537 -2.82 14.02 16.66
N ILE A 538 -3.48 13.76 15.52
CA ILE A 538 -2.79 13.45 14.25
C ILE A 538 -1.91 14.61 13.79
N GLU A 539 -2.41 15.85 13.85
CA GLU A 539 -1.64 17.03 13.42
C GLU A 539 -0.44 17.25 14.34
N ALA A 540 -0.57 16.98 15.64
CA ALA A 540 0.56 17.02 16.57
C ALA A 540 1.62 15.97 16.20
N LYS A 541 1.22 14.71 15.95
CA LYS A 541 2.13 13.64 15.53
C LYS A 541 2.85 13.98 14.23
N MET A 542 2.10 14.44 13.22
CA MET A 542 2.66 14.81 11.92
C MET A 542 3.65 15.98 12.04
N HIS A 543 3.29 17.02 12.81
CA HIS A 543 4.14 18.18 13.01
C HIS A 543 5.43 17.83 13.76
N ALA A 544 5.34 17.06 14.85
CA ALA A 544 6.51 16.63 15.61
C ALA A 544 7.53 15.87 14.73
N LEU A 545 7.05 14.94 13.89
CA LEU A 545 7.91 14.19 12.97
C LEU A 545 8.54 15.09 11.90
N LEU A 546 7.77 16.02 11.33
CA LEU A 546 8.29 16.96 10.34
C LEU A 546 9.34 17.91 10.94
N GLU A 547 9.15 18.38 12.17
CA GLU A 547 10.14 19.21 12.86
C GLU A 547 11.41 18.44 13.21
N GLU A 548 11.32 17.18 13.67
CA GLU A 548 12.50 16.33 13.88
C GLU A 548 13.30 16.12 12.58
N ALA A 549 12.62 15.85 11.47
CA ALA A 549 13.27 15.65 10.17
C ALA A 549 13.88 16.96 9.64
N ALA A 550 13.11 18.04 9.61
CA ALA A 550 13.57 19.33 9.09
C ALA A 550 14.65 19.96 9.97
N GLY A 551 14.53 19.85 11.29
CA GLY A 551 15.50 20.38 12.26
C GLY A 551 16.88 19.72 12.16
N ARG A 552 16.96 18.51 11.59
CA ARG A 552 18.21 17.78 11.33
C ARG A 552 18.67 17.86 9.87
N GLY A 553 17.99 18.64 9.04
CA GLY A 553 18.38 18.86 7.64
C GLY A 553 18.05 17.72 6.68
N VAL A 554 17.04 16.89 6.98
CA VAL A 554 16.55 15.88 6.03
C VAL A 554 15.97 16.56 4.79
N MET A 555 16.41 16.13 3.59
CA MET A 555 15.83 16.58 2.32
C MET A 555 14.51 15.84 2.06
N LEU A 556 13.39 16.52 2.31
CA LEU A 556 12.04 15.95 2.17
C LEU A 556 11.50 16.05 0.73
N PHE A 557 11.15 14.91 0.15
CA PHE A 557 10.43 14.77 -1.12
C PHE A 557 9.03 14.19 -0.83
N LEU A 558 8.10 15.06 -0.44
CA LEU A 558 6.71 14.71 -0.11
C LEU A 558 5.81 14.79 -1.34
N ASN A 559 4.73 14.01 -1.38
CA ASN A 559 3.93 13.81 -2.59
C ASN A 559 4.79 13.28 -3.76
N ALA A 560 5.76 12.42 -3.46
CA ALA A 560 6.65 11.81 -4.43
C ALA A 560 6.49 10.29 -4.40
N ILE A 561 6.26 9.68 -5.56
CA ILE A 561 6.02 8.24 -5.69
C ILE A 561 7.26 7.59 -6.30
N ALA A 562 7.90 6.68 -5.58
CA ALA A 562 8.94 5.83 -6.17
C ALA A 562 8.33 4.96 -7.26
N PHE A 563 8.94 4.94 -8.44
CA PHE A 563 8.52 4.08 -9.55
C PHE A 563 9.69 3.38 -10.25
N GLY A 564 10.90 3.50 -9.71
CA GLY A 564 12.05 2.76 -10.23
C GLY A 564 13.23 2.73 -9.26
N ALA A 565 14.07 1.71 -9.41
CA ALA A 565 15.31 1.52 -8.69
C ALA A 565 16.51 1.82 -9.61
N VAL A 566 17.46 2.62 -9.13
CA VAL A 566 18.74 2.86 -9.82
C VAL A 566 19.75 1.84 -9.32
N MET A 567 20.32 1.05 -10.22
CA MET A 567 21.13 -0.12 -9.90
C MET A 567 22.55 0.01 -10.43
N GLU A 568 23.54 -0.37 -9.64
CA GLU A 568 24.93 -0.60 -10.04
C GLU A 568 25.23 -2.10 -9.87
N GLY A 569 25.07 -2.88 -10.94
CA GLY A 569 25.08 -4.34 -10.83
C GLY A 569 23.92 -4.85 -9.96
N SER A 570 24.23 -5.56 -8.87
CA SER A 570 23.26 -6.03 -7.86
C SER A 570 23.06 -5.05 -6.70
N ARG A 571 23.75 -3.91 -6.69
CA ARG A 571 23.66 -2.90 -5.65
C ARG A 571 22.62 -1.85 -6.01
N LEU A 572 21.75 -1.50 -5.06
CA LEU A 572 20.89 -0.33 -5.17
C LEU A 572 21.71 0.95 -4.96
N ALA A 573 21.71 1.82 -5.97
CA ALA A 573 22.44 3.09 -6.00
C ALA A 573 21.51 4.31 -5.92
N GLY A 574 20.19 4.12 -5.85
CA GLY A 574 19.23 5.22 -5.78
C GLY A 574 17.82 4.85 -6.22
N ALA A 575 16.98 5.86 -6.39
CA ALA A 575 15.59 5.72 -6.82
C ALA A 575 15.20 6.72 -7.89
N VAL A 576 14.21 6.36 -8.69
CA VAL A 576 13.48 7.26 -9.59
C VAL A 576 12.09 7.51 -8.99
N VAL A 577 11.72 8.79 -8.93
CA VAL A 577 10.50 9.26 -8.26
C VAL A 577 9.67 10.15 -9.19
N ALA A 578 8.36 9.97 -9.17
CA ALA A 578 7.41 10.83 -9.85
C ALA A 578 7.01 11.94 -8.89
N THR A 579 7.10 13.19 -9.34
CA THR A 579 6.76 14.37 -8.55
C THR A 579 5.77 15.24 -9.33
N ARG A 580 5.19 16.22 -8.63
CA ARG A 580 4.34 17.24 -9.27
C ARG A 580 5.08 18.20 -10.21
N TRP A 581 6.41 18.08 -10.30
CA TRP A 581 7.27 18.85 -11.21
C TRP A 581 7.94 17.97 -12.27
N GLY A 582 7.52 16.72 -12.40
CA GLY A 582 8.07 15.75 -13.34
C GLY A 582 8.87 14.63 -12.65
N PRO A 583 9.43 13.70 -13.43
CA PRO A 583 10.28 12.64 -12.90
C PRO A 583 11.59 13.22 -12.38
N ALA A 584 12.09 12.66 -11.29
CA ALA A 584 13.39 13.00 -10.71
C ALA A 584 14.11 11.73 -10.24
N ALA A 585 15.42 11.81 -10.08
CA ALA A 585 16.23 10.72 -9.55
C ALA A 585 17.07 11.17 -8.36
N ILE A 586 17.26 10.28 -7.40
CA ILE A 586 18.06 10.50 -6.20
C ILE A 586 19.10 9.39 -6.12
N ALA A 587 20.38 9.75 -6.16
CA ALA A 587 21.49 8.83 -5.95
C ALA A 587 21.81 8.68 -4.45
N ALA A 588 22.23 7.50 -4.03
CA ALA A 588 22.49 7.16 -2.64
C ALA A 588 23.62 6.15 -2.47
N ARG A 589 24.35 6.23 -1.35
CA ARG A 589 25.38 5.23 -1.00
C ARG A 589 24.80 3.99 -0.34
N ALA A 590 23.81 4.18 0.53
CA ALA A 590 22.98 3.15 1.14
C ALA A 590 21.52 3.63 1.18
N SER A 591 20.58 2.70 1.15
CA SER A 591 19.14 3.01 1.20
C SER A 591 18.44 2.21 2.30
N VAL A 592 17.42 2.81 2.89
CA VAL A 592 16.43 2.13 3.74
C VAL A 592 15.10 2.18 3.00
N ASP A 593 14.64 1.03 2.51
CA ASP A 593 13.28 0.87 2.00
C ASP A 593 12.35 0.65 3.19
N ALA A 594 11.74 1.74 3.62
CA ALA A 594 10.68 1.79 4.60
C ALA A 594 9.32 2.05 3.93
N THR A 595 9.21 1.81 2.62
CA THR A 595 7.91 1.84 1.96
C THR A 595 7.09 0.72 2.54
N GLY A 596 5.80 0.96 2.79
CA GLY A 596 4.93 -0.04 3.41
C GLY A 596 4.78 -1.33 2.59
N ASP A 597 5.37 -1.40 1.39
CA ASP A 597 5.24 -2.45 0.38
C ASP A 597 6.59 -2.93 -0.21
N GLY A 598 7.72 -2.48 0.35
CA GLY A 598 9.06 -2.87 -0.15
C GLY A 598 9.28 -2.53 -1.63
N ASP A 599 8.78 -1.37 -2.06
CA ASP A 599 8.75 -0.94 -3.46
C ASP A 599 10.17 -0.90 -4.06
N LEU A 600 11.15 -0.29 -3.38
CA LEU A 600 12.51 -0.23 -3.92
C LEU A 600 13.17 -1.60 -3.98
N ALA A 601 12.94 -2.46 -2.98
CA ALA A 601 13.43 -3.83 -3.00
C ALA A 601 12.84 -4.62 -4.18
N ALA A 602 11.52 -4.55 -4.36
CA ALA A 602 10.82 -5.20 -5.46
C ALA A 602 11.32 -4.68 -6.83
N PHE A 603 11.47 -3.35 -6.99
CA PHE A 603 11.94 -2.74 -8.23
C PHE A 603 13.41 -3.10 -8.51
N ALA A 604 14.23 -3.21 -7.46
CA ALA A 604 15.60 -3.69 -7.56
C ALA A 604 15.69 -5.17 -7.96
N GLY A 605 14.59 -5.92 -7.94
CA GLY A 605 14.51 -7.32 -8.34
C GLY A 605 14.61 -8.31 -7.18
N ALA A 606 14.35 -7.87 -5.93
CA ALA A 606 14.28 -8.79 -4.80
C ALA A 606 13.14 -9.80 -4.99
N GLY A 607 13.38 -11.06 -4.61
CA GLY A 607 12.30 -12.04 -4.48
C GLY A 607 11.34 -11.63 -3.36
N TYR A 608 10.03 -11.89 -3.53
CA TYR A 608 9.04 -11.63 -2.49
C TYR A 608 7.84 -12.57 -2.61
N VAL A 609 7.05 -12.63 -1.53
CA VAL A 609 5.69 -13.20 -1.51
C VAL A 609 4.70 -12.04 -1.31
N TYR A 610 3.57 -12.02 -2.02
CA TYR A 610 2.55 -10.99 -1.83
C TYR A 610 1.40 -11.56 -0.99
N GLY A 611 1.28 -11.10 0.26
CA GLY A 611 0.34 -11.66 1.25
C GLY A 611 0.70 -13.10 1.65
N SER A 612 -0.30 -13.95 1.74
CA SER A 612 -0.16 -15.40 1.92
C SER A 612 0.40 -16.07 0.66
N GLU A 613 1.43 -16.91 0.81
CA GLU A 613 2.01 -17.69 -0.31
C GLU A 613 1.02 -18.71 -0.89
N ARG A 614 0.05 -19.16 -0.08
CA ARG A 614 -0.95 -20.14 -0.50
C ARG A 614 -2.03 -19.49 -1.36
N ASP A 615 -2.59 -18.40 -0.85
CA ASP A 615 -3.86 -17.86 -1.31
C ASP A 615 -3.75 -16.45 -1.91
N HIS A 616 -2.60 -15.79 -1.85
CA HIS A 616 -2.44 -14.38 -2.21
C HIS A 616 -3.40 -13.43 -1.46
N THR A 617 -3.92 -13.88 -0.32
CA THR A 617 -4.73 -13.08 0.58
C THR A 617 -3.83 -12.17 1.39
N VAL A 618 -4.28 -10.94 1.60
CA VAL A 618 -3.61 -9.99 2.49
C VAL A 618 -4.48 -9.69 3.70
N MET A 619 -3.85 -9.26 4.79
CA MET A 619 -4.56 -8.61 5.89
C MET A 619 -5.35 -7.39 5.39
N TRP A 620 -6.50 -7.14 6.00
CA TRP A 620 -7.44 -6.12 5.54
C TRP A 620 -6.83 -4.72 5.54
N TYR A 621 -7.18 -3.92 4.54
CA TYR A 621 -6.90 -2.48 4.54
C TYR A 621 -7.97 -1.71 5.30
N SER A 622 -7.61 -0.51 5.76
CA SER A 622 -8.55 0.52 6.20
C SER A 622 -8.37 1.79 5.38
N LEU A 623 -9.50 2.40 5.01
CA LEU A 623 -9.55 3.80 4.61
C LEU A 623 -10.19 4.54 5.77
N ALA A 624 -9.36 5.19 6.60
CA ALA A 624 -9.78 5.76 7.88
C ALA A 624 -11.06 6.59 7.71
N GLN A 625 -12.05 6.37 8.58
CA GLN A 625 -13.30 7.12 8.59
C GLN A 625 -13.29 8.10 9.73
N TYR A 626 -13.84 9.29 9.51
CA TYR A 626 -14.02 10.30 10.53
C TYR A 626 -15.52 10.42 10.78
N ALA A 627 -16.01 9.98 11.95
CA ALA A 627 -17.43 10.18 12.32
C ALA A 627 -17.69 11.65 12.73
N ALA A 628 -16.63 12.34 13.12
CA ALA A 628 -16.56 13.78 13.32
C ALA A 628 -15.14 14.25 12.98
N PRO A 629 -14.90 15.56 12.76
CA PRO A 629 -13.56 16.06 12.46
C PRO A 629 -12.47 15.55 13.42
N ASP A 630 -12.79 15.40 14.71
CA ASP A 630 -11.87 14.94 15.76
C ASP A 630 -12.03 13.45 16.14
N LYS A 631 -12.94 12.70 15.50
CA LYS A 631 -13.30 11.33 15.87
C LYS A 631 -13.05 10.34 14.74
N ILE A 632 -11.96 9.59 14.88
CA ILE A 632 -11.54 8.58 13.93
C ILE A 632 -12.14 7.21 14.27
N GLN A 633 -12.53 6.50 13.23
CA GLN A 633 -12.96 5.12 13.24
C GLN A 633 -12.22 4.33 12.15
N ASN A 634 -11.51 3.29 12.55
CA ASN A 634 -10.84 2.38 11.62
C ASN A 634 -11.79 1.25 11.18
N ASN A 635 -11.70 0.85 9.91
CA ASN A 635 -12.63 -0.08 9.25
C ASN A 635 -11.89 -1.16 8.44
N PHE A 636 -11.14 -2.03 9.11
CA PHE A 636 -10.41 -3.13 8.47
C PHE A 636 -11.36 -4.20 7.93
N THR A 637 -11.59 -4.23 6.62
CA THR A 637 -12.74 -4.95 6.07
C THR A 637 -12.54 -5.68 4.74
N SER A 638 -11.51 -5.38 3.94
CA SER A 638 -11.34 -5.95 2.59
C SER A 638 -9.87 -5.99 2.16
N MET A 639 -9.56 -6.72 1.08
CA MET A 639 -8.22 -6.83 0.51
C MET A 639 -7.94 -5.82 -0.61
N VAL A 640 -6.66 -5.49 -0.81
CA VAL A 640 -6.19 -4.62 -1.90
C VAL A 640 -4.76 -4.98 -2.31
N ASP A 641 -4.50 -5.06 -3.61
CA ASP A 641 -3.15 -4.99 -4.15
C ASP A 641 -2.73 -3.52 -4.31
N VAL A 642 -1.91 -3.00 -3.40
CA VAL A 642 -1.44 -1.61 -3.46
C VAL A 642 -0.36 -1.40 -4.54
N SER A 643 0.18 -2.48 -5.07
CA SER A 643 1.10 -2.43 -6.21
C SER A 643 0.38 -2.34 -7.55
N ASN A 644 -0.95 -2.52 -7.56
CA ASN A 644 -1.82 -2.36 -8.72
C ASN A 644 -2.66 -1.08 -8.58
N ALA A 645 -2.34 -0.04 -9.36
CA ALA A 645 -3.01 1.26 -9.25
C ALA A 645 -4.52 1.21 -9.57
N LEU A 646 -4.97 0.25 -10.39
CA LEU A 646 -6.41 0.03 -10.64
C LEU A 646 -7.10 -0.55 -9.39
N ASP A 647 -6.46 -1.53 -8.75
CA ASP A 647 -7.01 -2.16 -7.54
C ASP A 647 -6.96 -1.19 -6.35
N TYR A 648 -5.91 -0.37 -6.26
CA TYR A 648 -5.82 0.74 -5.31
C TYR A 648 -6.97 1.75 -5.49
N THR A 649 -7.26 2.12 -6.75
CA THR A 649 -8.38 3.00 -7.09
C THR A 649 -9.73 2.36 -6.71
N ARG A 650 -9.94 1.08 -7.04
CA ARG A 650 -11.12 0.29 -6.63
C ARG A 650 -11.32 0.31 -5.11
N ALA A 651 -10.24 0.08 -4.35
CA ALA A 651 -10.28 0.04 -2.89
C ALA A 651 -10.66 1.39 -2.27
N ILE A 652 -10.19 2.50 -2.84
CA ILE A 652 -10.60 3.86 -2.41
C ILE A 652 -12.10 4.06 -2.65
N LEU A 653 -12.59 3.73 -3.84
CA LEU A 653 -14.00 3.90 -4.20
C LEU A 653 -14.94 3.07 -3.33
N ALA A 654 -14.60 1.80 -3.11
CA ALA A 654 -15.33 0.94 -2.17
C ALA A 654 -15.25 1.47 -0.73
N GLY A 655 -14.05 1.87 -0.29
CA GLY A 655 -13.79 2.31 1.07
C GLY A 655 -14.60 3.56 1.47
N ARG A 656 -14.75 4.53 0.57
CA ARG A 656 -15.54 5.75 0.82
C ARG A 656 -17.06 5.53 0.85
N ARG A 657 -17.53 4.37 0.38
CA ARG A 657 -18.94 4.00 0.38
C ARG A 657 -19.26 2.94 1.44
N ARG A 658 -18.29 2.61 2.30
CA ARG A 658 -18.43 1.67 3.41
C ARG A 658 -18.79 2.43 4.70
N GLY A 659 -19.45 1.78 5.65
CA GLY A 659 -19.73 2.36 6.97
C GLY A 659 -21.06 3.09 7.07
N ALA A 660 -21.17 3.99 8.05
CA ALA A 660 -22.40 4.75 8.32
C ALA A 660 -22.70 5.76 7.21
N ALA A 661 -23.97 6.13 7.05
CA ALA A 661 -24.39 7.09 6.03
C ALA A 661 -23.87 8.54 6.27
N ASP A 662 -23.54 8.88 7.51
CA ASP A 662 -23.14 10.22 7.97
C ASP A 662 -21.69 10.23 8.52
N VAL A 663 -20.72 9.90 7.66
CA VAL A 663 -19.28 10.00 7.94
C VAL A 663 -18.82 11.40 7.52
N HIS A 664 -18.15 12.15 8.41
CA HIS A 664 -17.61 13.50 8.14
C HIS A 664 -16.69 13.52 6.91
N ASP A 665 -15.67 12.65 6.91
CA ASP A 665 -14.73 12.50 5.83
C ASP A 665 -13.99 11.16 5.91
N HIS A 666 -13.22 10.86 4.87
CA HIS A 666 -12.33 9.72 4.76
C HIS A 666 -10.86 10.18 4.68
N GLY A 667 -9.98 9.38 5.27
CA GLY A 667 -8.53 9.54 5.17
C GLY A 667 -8.04 9.43 3.73
N THR A 668 -6.84 9.94 3.49
CA THR A 668 -6.25 10.07 2.14
C THR A 668 -5.29 8.92 1.80
N TYR A 669 -5.13 7.97 2.72
CA TYR A 669 -4.18 6.87 2.61
C TYR A 669 -4.91 5.54 2.84
N VAL A 670 -4.76 4.59 1.90
CA VAL A 670 -5.22 3.22 2.08
C VAL A 670 -4.22 2.53 2.99
N ALA A 671 -4.54 2.47 4.28
CA ALA A 671 -3.68 1.88 5.29
C ALA A 671 -3.78 0.35 5.24
N THR A 672 -2.85 -0.29 4.54
CA THR A 672 -2.69 -1.75 4.58
C THR A 672 -1.95 -2.20 5.83
N ARG A 673 -2.25 -3.42 6.29
CA ARG A 673 -1.50 -4.10 7.35
C ARG A 673 -0.41 -5.00 6.79
N GLU A 674 -0.52 -5.35 5.50
CA GLU A 674 0.34 -6.29 4.80
C GLU A 674 0.33 -6.00 3.29
N SER A 675 1.41 -6.37 2.61
CA SER A 675 1.46 -6.47 1.15
C SER A 675 2.60 -7.41 0.73
N ARG A 676 3.72 -6.95 0.18
CA ARG A 676 4.90 -7.79 -0.08
C ARG A 676 5.66 -8.15 1.20
N HIS A 677 6.14 -9.39 1.25
CA HIS A 677 7.16 -9.89 2.17
C HIS A 677 8.44 -10.11 1.37
N VAL A 678 9.41 -9.22 1.50
CA VAL A 678 10.69 -9.33 0.78
C VAL A 678 11.46 -10.54 1.33
N LYS A 679 12.01 -11.37 0.45
CA LYS A 679 12.90 -12.47 0.84
C LYS A 679 14.26 -11.89 1.18
N GLY A 680 14.58 -11.89 2.47
CA GLY A 680 15.91 -11.56 2.97
C GLY A 680 16.69 -12.83 3.32
N ASP A 681 17.95 -12.66 3.70
CA ASP A 681 18.85 -13.76 4.09
C ASP A 681 18.27 -14.68 5.19
N VAL A 682 17.29 -14.17 5.95
CA VAL A 682 16.45 -14.93 6.88
C VAL A 682 15.00 -14.53 6.66
N VAL A 683 14.13 -15.50 6.41
CA VAL A 683 12.67 -15.34 6.45
C VAL A 683 12.15 -15.85 7.79
N MET A 684 11.61 -14.97 8.63
CA MET A 684 11.03 -15.36 9.91
C MET A 684 9.70 -16.09 9.72
N LYS A 685 9.55 -17.25 10.36
CA LYS A 685 8.31 -18.03 10.39
C LYS A 685 7.60 -17.89 11.74
N LEU A 686 6.32 -18.24 11.78
CA LEU A 686 5.56 -18.26 13.04
C LEU A 686 6.18 -19.26 14.05
N SER A 687 6.70 -20.40 13.60
CA SER A 687 7.44 -21.33 14.48
C SER A 687 8.67 -20.70 15.14
N ASP A 688 9.40 -19.78 14.49
CA ASP A 688 10.53 -19.11 15.12
C ASP A 688 10.07 -18.30 16.35
N GLN A 689 8.88 -17.70 16.26
CA GLN A 689 8.27 -16.90 17.33
C GLN A 689 7.75 -17.80 18.46
N LEU A 690 6.95 -18.82 18.11
CA LEU A 690 6.37 -19.77 19.08
C LEU A 690 7.42 -20.59 19.85
N LEU A 691 8.60 -20.80 19.25
CA LEU A 691 9.73 -21.51 19.86
C LEU A 691 10.74 -20.58 20.54
N HIS A 692 10.48 -19.26 20.57
CA HIS A 692 11.33 -18.24 21.18
C HIS A 692 12.77 -18.28 20.64
N ARG A 693 12.91 -18.41 19.31
CA ARG A 693 14.23 -18.49 18.67
C ARG A 693 15.10 -17.28 19.01
N ARG A 694 16.37 -17.52 19.30
CA ARG A 694 17.39 -16.50 19.57
C ARG A 694 18.31 -16.33 18.35
N TRP A 695 18.81 -15.12 18.13
CA TRP A 695 19.57 -14.80 16.92
C TRP A 695 20.95 -14.18 17.19
N PRO A 696 22.08 -14.72 16.70
CA PRO A 696 23.37 -14.09 16.96
C PRO A 696 23.44 -12.63 16.47
N ASP A 697 22.65 -12.30 15.45
CA ASP A 697 22.55 -11.01 14.79
C ASP A 697 21.28 -10.21 15.17
N ALA A 698 20.71 -10.38 16.37
CA ALA A 698 19.56 -9.58 16.79
C ALA A 698 19.86 -8.08 16.83
N ILE A 699 18.93 -7.26 16.34
CA ILE A 699 19.03 -5.79 16.30
C ILE A 699 17.83 -5.06 16.92
N ASN A 700 16.74 -5.77 17.22
CA ASN A 700 15.58 -5.21 17.91
C ASN A 700 14.80 -6.32 18.61
N VAL A 701 13.95 -5.96 19.56
CA VAL A 701 12.94 -6.86 20.15
C VAL A 701 11.58 -6.24 19.93
N HIS A 702 10.67 -6.98 19.32
CA HIS A 702 9.29 -6.56 19.07
C HIS A 702 8.36 -7.21 20.10
N PHE A 703 7.22 -6.57 20.39
CA PHE A 703 6.25 -7.10 21.36
C PHE A 703 4.83 -6.94 20.84
N SER A 704 4.11 -8.04 20.64
CA SER A 704 2.70 -7.98 20.25
C SER A 704 1.98 -9.32 20.38
N ASN A 705 0.66 -9.28 20.15
CA ASN A 705 -0.19 -10.44 19.91
C ASN A 705 -0.24 -10.79 18.41
N HIS A 706 -0.88 -11.90 18.07
CA HIS A 706 -1.07 -12.33 16.68
C HIS A 706 -2.34 -11.73 16.06
N ASP A 707 -2.34 -10.41 15.86
CA ASP A 707 -3.49 -9.66 15.31
C ASP A 707 -3.46 -9.59 13.76
N VAL A 708 -3.75 -10.73 13.11
CA VAL A 708 -3.75 -10.87 11.63
C VAL A 708 -4.71 -9.89 10.96
N LYS A 709 -5.97 -9.77 11.40
CA LYS A 709 -7.04 -9.01 10.68
C LYS A 709 -7.14 -9.45 9.22
N GLY A 710 -7.52 -10.71 9.01
CA GLY A 710 -7.38 -11.42 7.74
C GLY A 710 -7.57 -12.91 7.95
N VAL A 711 -7.53 -13.69 6.85
CA VAL A 711 -7.41 -15.15 6.92
C VAL A 711 -6.00 -15.52 7.32
N SER A 712 -5.83 -16.31 8.37
CA SER A 712 -4.54 -16.95 8.68
C SER A 712 -4.30 -18.16 7.77
N GLY A 713 -3.07 -18.28 7.27
CA GLY A 713 -2.62 -19.46 6.51
C GLY A 713 -1.92 -20.52 7.37
N ALA A 714 -1.64 -20.18 8.63
CA ALA A 714 -0.85 -20.99 9.55
C ALA A 714 -1.51 -22.32 9.90
N ASP A 715 -0.76 -23.42 9.77
CA ASP A 715 -1.24 -24.71 10.23
C ASP A 715 -1.40 -24.74 11.76
N TRP A 716 -0.60 -23.96 12.50
CA TRP A 716 -0.76 -23.77 13.95
C TRP A 716 -2.14 -23.22 14.32
N VAL A 717 -2.56 -22.14 13.66
CA VAL A 717 -3.85 -21.49 13.92
C VAL A 717 -5.01 -22.41 13.50
N ASN A 718 -4.86 -23.08 12.36
CA ASN A 718 -5.87 -24.01 11.83
C ASN A 718 -6.18 -25.17 12.78
N ILE A 719 -5.21 -25.68 13.55
CA ILE A 719 -5.45 -26.76 14.53
C ILE A 719 -5.86 -26.25 15.92
N GLY A 720 -6.02 -24.94 16.07
CA GLY A 720 -6.50 -24.31 17.30
C GLY A 720 -5.43 -23.65 18.15
N LEU A 721 -4.16 -23.63 17.72
CA LEU A 721 -3.12 -22.89 18.43
C LEU A 721 -3.11 -21.43 17.97
N ILE A 722 -3.94 -20.60 18.60
CA ILE A 722 -3.89 -19.15 18.41
C ILE A 722 -2.69 -18.59 19.20
N PRO A 723 -1.72 -17.91 18.55
CA PRO A 723 -0.50 -17.50 19.23
C PRO A 723 -0.72 -16.53 20.41
N PRO A 724 0.06 -16.66 21.49
CA PRO A 724 0.05 -15.75 22.64
C PRO A 724 0.69 -14.39 22.33
N ASN A 725 0.69 -13.50 23.32
CA ASN A 725 1.53 -12.30 23.30
C ASN A 725 3.00 -12.67 23.49
N LEU A 726 3.87 -12.24 22.57
CA LEU A 726 5.28 -12.66 22.51
C LEU A 726 6.24 -11.49 22.43
N ASP A 727 7.42 -11.68 23.00
CA ASP A 727 8.63 -10.91 22.69
C ASP A 727 9.42 -11.64 21.60
N ILE A 728 9.74 -10.93 20.52
CA ILE A 728 10.31 -11.52 19.31
C ILE A 728 11.59 -10.77 18.93
N GLU A 729 12.72 -11.47 18.91
CA GLU A 729 13.98 -10.91 18.43
C GLU A 729 13.97 -10.78 16.90
N ILE A 730 14.37 -9.60 16.41
CA ILE A 730 14.50 -9.31 14.99
C ILE A 730 15.97 -9.42 14.58
N PRO A 731 16.38 -10.45 13.82
CA PRO A 731 17.73 -10.56 13.27
C PRO A 731 18.00 -9.54 12.15
N TYR A 732 19.24 -9.06 12.08
CA TYR A 732 19.71 -8.13 11.05
C TYR A 732 19.50 -8.66 9.64
N ARG A 733 19.73 -9.96 9.44
CA ARG A 733 19.59 -10.63 8.13
C ARG A 733 18.18 -10.59 7.54
N MET A 734 17.13 -10.35 8.34
CA MET A 734 15.78 -10.11 7.82
C MET A 734 15.65 -8.81 7.02
N LEU A 735 16.54 -7.84 7.26
CA LEU A 735 16.51 -6.53 6.60
C LEU A 735 17.31 -6.56 5.28
N LEU A 736 18.06 -7.62 4.99
CA LEU A 736 18.96 -7.71 3.84
C LEU A 736 18.32 -8.57 2.74
N PRO A 737 17.79 -7.98 1.65
CA PRO A 737 17.19 -8.76 0.57
C PRO A 737 18.20 -9.73 -0.06
N GLU A 738 17.79 -10.96 -0.35
CA GLU A 738 18.68 -11.97 -0.93
C GLU A 738 19.23 -11.49 -2.29
N GLY A 739 20.54 -11.64 -2.50
CA GLY A 739 21.19 -11.34 -3.78
C GLY A 739 21.31 -9.87 -4.16
N LEU A 740 20.86 -8.93 -3.32
CA LEU A 740 21.01 -7.48 -3.52
C LEU A 740 21.91 -6.83 -2.47
N ASP A 741 22.48 -5.67 -2.76
CA ASP A 741 23.23 -4.91 -1.77
C ASP A 741 22.88 -3.41 -1.81
N GLY A 742 23.42 -2.63 -0.87
CA GLY A 742 23.15 -1.18 -0.78
C GLY A 742 21.76 -0.83 -0.24
N LEU A 743 20.97 -1.82 0.20
CA LEU A 743 19.59 -1.65 0.65
C LEU A 743 19.31 -2.42 1.95
N LEU A 744 18.52 -1.81 2.84
CA LEU A 744 17.89 -2.42 4.00
C LEU A 744 16.37 -2.27 3.89
N VAL A 745 15.61 -3.34 4.10
CA VAL A 745 14.13 -3.30 4.13
C VAL A 745 13.66 -3.24 5.57
N ALA A 746 13.01 -2.14 5.94
CA ALA A 746 12.42 -1.93 7.25
C ALA A 746 10.91 -1.67 7.13
N GLY A 747 10.16 -1.87 8.21
CA GLY A 747 8.71 -1.71 8.19
C GLY A 747 7.97 -3.01 7.85
N LYS A 748 6.79 -2.89 7.24
CA LYS A 748 5.87 -4.02 7.04
C LYS A 748 6.32 -5.04 5.99
N ALA A 749 7.23 -4.64 5.09
CA ALA A 749 7.71 -5.51 4.02
C ALA A 749 8.97 -6.33 4.38
N VAL A 750 9.39 -6.25 5.65
CA VAL A 750 10.52 -7.00 6.20
C VAL A 750 10.33 -8.51 6.02
N SER A 751 11.42 -9.27 6.02
CA SER A 751 11.39 -10.68 5.67
C SER A 751 10.73 -11.59 6.72
N ALA A 752 9.43 -11.79 6.58
CA ALA A 752 8.61 -12.66 7.42
C ALA A 752 7.59 -13.41 6.56
N THR A 753 7.04 -14.52 7.07
CA THR A 753 5.84 -15.12 6.47
C THR A 753 4.59 -14.32 6.83
N HIS A 754 3.51 -14.51 6.05
CA HIS A 754 2.19 -13.92 6.30
C HIS A 754 1.76 -14.00 7.77
N ASP A 755 1.88 -15.17 8.39
CA ASP A 755 1.46 -15.42 9.76
C ASP A 755 2.50 -15.02 10.83
N ALA A 756 3.76 -14.78 10.43
CA ALA A 756 4.78 -14.25 11.35
C ALA A 756 4.71 -12.71 11.46
N LEU A 757 4.33 -12.02 10.38
CA LEU A 757 4.28 -10.56 10.34
C LEU A 757 3.39 -9.88 11.40
N PRO A 758 2.19 -10.39 11.79
CA PRO A 758 1.26 -9.67 12.66
C PRO A 758 1.91 -9.18 13.97
N ALA A 759 2.75 -10.03 14.56
CA ALA A 759 3.33 -9.77 15.88
C ALA A 759 4.56 -8.85 15.85
N ILE A 760 5.10 -8.54 14.66
CA ILE A 760 6.35 -7.77 14.50
C ILE A 760 6.18 -6.45 13.76
N ARG A 761 4.94 -5.97 13.55
CA ARG A 761 4.66 -4.74 12.79
C ARG A 761 4.02 -3.60 13.57
N MET A 762 4.14 -3.60 14.91
CA MET A 762 3.57 -2.55 15.74
C MET A 762 4.29 -1.21 15.56
N GLN A 763 3.56 -0.10 15.61
CA GLN A 763 4.10 1.22 15.25
C GLN A 763 5.36 1.59 16.06
N ALA A 764 5.37 1.34 17.38
CA ALA A 764 6.52 1.63 18.23
C ALA A 764 7.74 0.75 17.89
N ASP A 765 7.51 -0.54 17.62
CA ASP A 765 8.55 -1.47 17.20
C ASP A 765 9.15 -1.06 15.85
N LEU A 766 8.29 -0.64 14.91
CA LEU A 766 8.68 -0.19 13.58
C LEU A 766 9.45 1.14 13.61
N GLU A 767 9.12 2.06 14.52
CA GLU A 767 9.92 3.28 14.76
C GLU A 767 11.34 2.91 15.20
N ASN A 768 11.47 2.00 16.17
CA ASN A 768 12.77 1.51 16.64
C ASN A 768 13.55 0.74 15.57
N LEU A 769 12.87 -0.10 14.78
CA LEU A 769 13.48 -0.83 13.67
C LEU A 769 14.02 0.13 12.59
N GLY A 770 13.28 1.20 12.30
CA GLY A 770 13.71 2.25 11.37
C GLY A 770 15.01 2.92 11.83
N ALA A 771 15.11 3.25 13.12
CA ALA A 771 16.35 3.78 13.69
C ALA A 771 17.52 2.78 13.63
N ALA A 772 17.28 1.51 13.96
CA ALA A 772 18.30 0.46 13.87
C ALA A 772 18.82 0.28 12.43
N ALA A 773 17.92 0.28 11.43
CA ALA A 773 18.29 0.24 10.02
C ALA A 773 19.10 1.47 9.59
N ALA A 774 18.74 2.66 10.07
CA ALA A 774 19.49 3.89 9.79
C ALA A 774 20.90 3.86 10.40
N LEU A 775 21.06 3.42 11.65
CA LEU A 775 22.37 3.26 12.28
C LEU A 775 23.26 2.31 11.48
N ALA A 776 22.70 1.18 11.03
CA ALA A 776 23.41 0.22 10.17
C ALA A 776 23.81 0.84 8.82
N ALA A 777 22.90 1.58 8.16
CA ALA A 777 23.18 2.27 6.90
C ALA A 777 24.30 3.31 7.07
N VAL A 778 24.26 4.12 8.13
CA VAL A 778 25.29 5.12 8.41
C VAL A 778 26.63 4.45 8.73
N GLN A 779 26.63 3.36 9.50
CA GLN A 779 27.83 2.59 9.77
C GLN A 779 28.46 2.05 8.48
N ALA A 780 27.65 1.51 7.57
CA ALA A 780 28.12 1.05 6.26
C ALA A 780 28.78 2.18 5.47
N VAL A 781 28.11 3.34 5.38
CA VAL A 781 28.65 4.51 4.67
C VAL A 781 29.96 5.01 5.30
N ARG A 782 30.04 5.11 6.63
CA ARG A 782 31.25 5.55 7.35
C ARG A 782 32.42 4.60 7.16
N ALA A 783 32.15 3.29 7.14
CA ALA A 783 33.17 2.26 6.94
C ALA A 783 33.53 2.03 5.46
N GLY A 784 32.83 2.67 4.51
CA GLY A 784 33.05 2.46 3.08
C GLY A 784 32.68 1.05 2.60
N VAL A 785 31.77 0.38 3.31
CA VAL A 785 31.26 -0.96 2.98
C VAL A 785 29.78 -0.88 2.64
N GLN A 786 29.23 -1.97 2.11
CA GLN A 786 27.79 -2.09 1.91
C GLN A 786 27.10 -2.57 3.20
N PRO A 787 25.77 -2.38 3.37
CA PRO A 787 25.04 -2.80 4.57
C PRO A 787 25.33 -4.24 4.98
N ARG A 788 25.43 -5.17 4.03
CA ARG A 788 25.73 -6.58 4.30
C ARG A 788 27.11 -6.82 4.94
N GLY A 789 28.05 -5.89 4.76
CA GLY A 789 29.44 -6.00 5.20
C GLY A 789 29.77 -5.29 6.52
N ILE A 790 28.79 -4.81 7.27
CA ILE A 790 29.06 -4.13 8.55
C ILE A 790 29.47 -5.12 9.66
N ASP A 791 30.28 -4.64 10.60
CA ASP A 791 30.49 -5.32 11.88
C ASP A 791 29.27 -5.10 12.78
N LEU A 792 28.58 -6.17 13.16
CA LEU A 792 27.36 -6.08 13.96
C LEU A 792 27.62 -5.79 15.44
N ARG A 793 28.81 -6.08 15.97
CA ARG A 793 29.05 -5.92 17.41
C ARG A 793 28.94 -4.45 17.86
N PRO A 794 29.57 -3.46 17.18
CA PRO A 794 29.36 -2.05 17.48
C PRO A 794 27.90 -1.61 17.38
N LEU A 795 27.16 -2.12 16.39
CA LEU A 795 25.73 -1.84 16.23
C LEU A 795 24.92 -2.39 17.41
N GLN A 796 25.14 -3.64 17.80
CA GLN A 796 24.44 -4.28 18.92
C GLN A 796 24.75 -3.56 20.25
N LEU A 797 26.01 -3.22 20.52
CA LEU A 797 26.38 -2.43 21.71
C LEU A 797 25.68 -1.07 21.73
N ARG A 798 25.57 -0.41 20.57
CA ARG A 798 24.80 0.83 20.45
C ARG A 798 23.32 0.61 20.74
N LEU A 799 22.72 -0.45 20.21
CA LEU A 799 21.29 -0.77 20.39
C LEU A 799 20.96 -1.19 21.83
N GLU A 800 21.88 -1.84 22.54
CA GLU A 800 21.79 -2.08 23.99
C GLU A 800 21.77 -0.77 24.77
N ALA A 801 22.66 0.17 24.44
CA ALA A 801 22.71 1.49 25.07
C ALA A 801 21.44 2.33 24.80
N GLU A 802 20.79 2.11 23.65
CA GLU A 802 19.50 2.74 23.31
C GLU A 802 18.29 2.00 23.93
N GLY A 803 18.50 0.85 24.57
CA GLY A 803 17.45 0.04 25.20
C GLY A 803 16.57 -0.75 24.21
N LEU A 804 17.05 -0.95 22.98
CA LEU A 804 16.37 -1.74 21.94
C LEU A 804 16.71 -3.24 22.06
N LEU A 805 17.87 -3.55 22.65
CA LEU A 805 18.31 -4.91 22.95
C LEU A 805 18.55 -5.08 24.46
N PRO A 806 18.34 -6.29 25.01
CA PRO A 806 18.80 -6.62 26.35
C PRO A 806 20.33 -6.53 26.46
N ALA A 807 20.83 -6.08 27.61
CA ALA A 807 22.27 -6.02 27.88
C ALA A 807 22.94 -7.40 27.74
N GLY A 808 24.11 -7.45 27.10
CA GLY A 808 24.87 -8.68 26.88
C GLY A 808 24.44 -9.49 25.66
N THR A 809 23.54 -8.95 24.82
CA THR A 809 23.19 -9.54 23.52
C THR A 809 24.39 -9.57 22.58
N ALA A 810 25.23 -8.54 22.59
CA ALA A 810 26.42 -8.44 21.74
C ALA A 810 27.50 -9.49 22.05
N ASP A 811 27.54 -10.02 23.28
CA ASP A 811 28.56 -10.96 23.73
C ASP A 811 28.00 -12.38 23.95
N ARG A 812 26.75 -12.65 23.56
CA ARG A 812 26.10 -13.95 23.78
C ARG A 812 26.66 -15.04 22.87
N THR A 813 26.64 -16.27 23.37
CA THR A 813 26.92 -17.47 22.58
C THR A 813 25.67 -18.35 22.54
N LEU A 814 25.20 -18.71 21.35
CA LEU A 814 24.04 -19.59 21.15
C LEU A 814 24.48 -21.00 20.74
N ARG A 815 23.71 -22.02 21.11
CA ARG A 815 23.96 -23.42 20.71
C ARG A 815 22.66 -24.06 20.21
N PRO A 816 22.73 -24.97 19.23
CA PRO A 816 21.56 -25.78 18.87
C PRO A 816 21.17 -26.70 20.05
N ARG A 817 19.87 -26.88 20.29
CA ARG A 817 19.36 -27.79 21.33
C ARG A 817 18.97 -29.12 20.69
N ALA A 818 19.71 -30.20 20.98
CA ALA A 818 19.33 -31.55 20.60
C ALA A 818 18.50 -32.21 21.71
N CYS A 819 17.47 -32.99 21.34
CA CYS A 819 16.67 -33.79 22.28
C CYS A 819 17.10 -35.26 22.25
N ASP A 820 17.46 -35.80 23.41
CA ASP A 820 17.64 -37.23 23.61
C ASP A 820 16.29 -37.95 23.84
N ASP A 821 16.30 -39.28 23.95
CA ASP A 821 15.05 -40.04 24.11
C ASP A 821 14.33 -39.70 25.43
N ALA A 822 15.07 -39.34 26.49
CA ALA A 822 14.49 -38.93 27.76
C ALA A 822 13.87 -37.53 27.67
N ASP A 823 14.44 -36.63 26.88
CA ASP A 823 13.83 -35.34 26.51
C ASP A 823 12.52 -35.55 25.75
N LEU A 824 12.50 -36.45 24.76
CA LEU A 824 11.29 -36.74 23.98
C LEU A 824 10.17 -37.31 24.87
N GLU A 825 10.49 -38.19 25.81
CA GLU A 825 9.52 -38.69 26.81
C GLU A 825 8.97 -37.56 27.69
N ARG A 826 9.83 -36.66 28.16
CA ARG A 826 9.42 -35.49 28.95
C ARG A 826 8.52 -34.55 28.14
N LEU A 827 8.85 -34.29 26.87
CA LEU A 827 8.04 -33.46 25.98
C LEU A 827 6.63 -34.05 25.79
N VAL A 828 6.52 -35.34 25.49
CA VAL A 828 5.22 -36.03 25.35
C VAL A 828 4.44 -36.02 26.67
N ALA A 829 5.12 -36.08 27.81
CA ALA A 829 4.48 -35.97 29.13
C ALA A 829 3.98 -34.55 29.42
N SER A 830 4.60 -33.51 28.86
CA SER A 830 4.22 -32.10 29.05
C SER A 830 3.08 -31.62 28.15
N ILE A 831 2.55 -32.47 27.26
CA ILE A 831 1.42 -32.09 26.41
C ILE A 831 0.22 -31.69 27.28
N GLU A 832 -0.46 -30.64 26.86
CA GLU A 832 -1.58 -30.04 27.56
C GLU A 832 -2.71 -31.08 27.68
N ALA A 833 -3.29 -31.23 28.88
CA ALA A 833 -4.27 -32.29 29.15
C ALA A 833 -5.68 -31.77 29.50
N GLU A 834 -5.80 -30.50 29.90
CA GLU A 834 -7.04 -29.94 30.46
C GLU A 834 -7.53 -28.67 29.75
N GLN A 835 -6.63 -27.93 29.09
CA GLN A 835 -6.97 -26.67 28.41
C GLN A 835 -6.78 -26.79 26.90
N PRO A 836 -7.70 -26.25 26.09
CA PRO A 836 -7.58 -26.25 24.63
C PRO A 836 -6.42 -25.36 24.15
N LEU A 837 -5.90 -25.64 22.95
CA LEU A 837 -4.74 -24.92 22.41
C LEU A 837 -4.98 -23.42 22.21
N TYR A 838 -6.21 -22.98 21.96
CA TYR A 838 -6.49 -21.55 21.74
C TYR A 838 -6.38 -20.73 23.02
N ASP A 839 -6.36 -21.38 24.19
CA ASP A 839 -6.28 -20.71 25.49
C ASP A 839 -4.93 -19.98 25.69
N TYR A 840 -3.88 -20.36 24.95
CA TYR A 840 -2.64 -19.60 24.89
C TYR A 840 -2.84 -18.14 24.47
N SER A 841 -3.84 -17.84 23.64
CA SER A 841 -4.13 -16.48 23.19
C SER A 841 -4.91 -15.63 24.21
N ASN A 842 -5.47 -16.25 25.26
CA ASN A 842 -6.25 -15.57 26.27
C ASN A 842 -5.35 -14.83 27.28
N MET A 843 -4.62 -13.83 26.77
CA MET A 843 -3.73 -12.96 27.52
C MET A 843 -4.14 -11.48 27.45
N ARG A 844 -3.99 -10.76 28.55
CA ARG A 844 -4.15 -9.29 28.59
C ARG A 844 -3.00 -8.63 27.83
N MET A 845 -3.23 -7.43 27.29
CA MET A 845 -2.23 -6.71 26.47
C MET A 845 -0.86 -6.49 27.16
N ASN A 846 -0.80 -6.47 28.49
CA ASN A 846 0.42 -6.27 29.27
C ASN A 846 1.10 -7.57 29.71
N GLU A 847 0.52 -8.72 29.37
CA GLU A 847 1.09 -10.03 29.65
C GLU A 847 1.94 -10.48 28.47
N VAL A 848 3.02 -11.20 28.77
CA VAL A 848 3.95 -11.76 27.79
C VAL A 848 4.24 -13.21 28.16
N ARG A 849 4.21 -14.10 27.16
CA ARG A 849 4.61 -15.48 27.36
C ARG A 849 6.13 -15.53 27.27
N THR A 850 6.77 -16.13 28.26
CA THR A 850 8.24 -16.22 28.36
C THR A 850 8.78 -17.63 28.12
N GLU A 851 7.90 -18.63 28.10
CA GLU A 851 8.23 -20.05 27.95
C GLU A 851 7.75 -20.60 26.60
N PRO A 852 8.50 -21.51 25.94
CA PRO A 852 8.00 -22.21 24.75
C PRO A 852 6.68 -22.95 25.00
N ILE A 853 5.92 -23.19 23.95
CA ILE A 853 4.67 -23.97 24.02
C ILE A 853 5.00 -25.47 23.87
N PRO A 854 4.68 -26.33 24.85
CA PRO A 854 4.96 -27.77 24.79
C PRO A 854 4.45 -28.42 23.50
N PHE A 855 3.21 -28.13 23.09
CA PHE A 855 2.65 -28.63 21.82
C PHE A 855 3.54 -28.31 20.61
N VAL A 856 4.05 -27.07 20.53
CA VAL A 856 4.90 -26.62 19.42
C VAL A 856 6.26 -27.31 19.47
N GLU A 857 6.84 -27.49 20.66
CA GLU A 857 8.09 -28.24 20.83
C GLU A 857 7.94 -29.72 20.41
N ILE A 858 6.82 -30.36 20.75
CA ILE A 858 6.50 -31.73 20.36
C ILE A 858 6.45 -31.87 18.84
N VAL A 859 5.67 -31.03 18.17
CA VAL A 859 5.52 -31.08 16.70
C VAL A 859 6.85 -30.75 16.01
N SER A 860 7.62 -29.82 16.57
CA SER A 860 8.91 -29.39 16.02
C SER A 860 10.07 -30.37 16.33
N ALA A 861 9.85 -31.38 17.18
CA ALA A 861 10.82 -32.46 17.40
C ALA A 861 10.93 -33.40 16.19
N GLY A 862 9.98 -33.32 15.25
CA GLY A 862 9.98 -34.07 14.01
C GLY A 862 9.70 -35.57 14.18
N PRO A 863 9.97 -36.39 13.16
CA PRO A 863 9.52 -37.78 13.11
C PRO A 863 10.00 -38.69 14.25
N ARG A 864 11.10 -38.35 14.94
CA ARG A 864 11.64 -39.16 16.06
C ARG A 864 10.69 -39.28 17.23
N ILE A 865 9.80 -38.32 17.44
CA ILE A 865 8.86 -38.33 18.57
C ILE A 865 7.64 -39.22 18.32
N VAL A 866 7.38 -39.62 17.07
CA VAL A 866 6.17 -40.36 16.67
C VAL A 866 5.95 -41.64 17.48
N PRO A 867 6.94 -42.53 17.69
CA PRO A 867 6.72 -43.75 18.49
C PRO A 867 6.36 -43.46 19.96
N PHE A 868 6.82 -42.33 20.51
CA PHE A 868 6.50 -41.90 21.87
C PHE A 868 5.06 -41.38 21.95
N LEU A 869 4.64 -40.59 20.94
CA LEU A 869 3.26 -40.11 20.80
C LEU A 869 2.26 -41.25 20.63
N GLU A 870 2.56 -42.25 19.80
CA GLU A 870 1.68 -43.41 19.59
C GLU A 870 1.48 -44.22 20.87
N ARG A 871 2.56 -44.47 21.64
CA ARG A 871 2.48 -45.12 22.95
C ARG A 871 1.61 -44.31 23.92
N ALA A 872 1.80 -43.00 23.96
CA ALA A 872 1.02 -42.11 24.82
C ALA A 872 -0.47 -42.06 24.41
N LEU A 873 -0.76 -42.03 23.11
CA LEU A 873 -2.13 -41.98 22.57
C LEU A 873 -2.94 -43.21 22.98
N SER A 874 -2.32 -44.40 22.94
CA SER A 874 -2.99 -45.66 23.31
C SER A 874 -3.50 -45.69 24.75
N ARG A 875 -2.94 -44.86 25.63
CA ARG A 875 -3.23 -44.79 27.07
C ARG A 875 -3.98 -43.52 27.47
N ALA A 876 -4.22 -42.61 26.53
CA ALA A 876 -4.82 -41.31 26.80
C ALA A 876 -6.34 -41.32 26.53
N ASP A 877 -7.04 -40.50 27.31
CA ASP A 877 -8.45 -40.14 27.17
C ASP A 877 -8.62 -38.61 27.15
N GLY A 878 -9.87 -38.16 27.05
CA GLY A 878 -10.22 -36.73 27.09
C GLY A 878 -9.48 -35.86 26.07
N LEU A 879 -9.20 -34.62 26.48
CA LEU A 879 -8.52 -33.64 25.64
C LEU A 879 -7.05 -34.01 25.35
N ARG A 880 -6.37 -34.64 26.32
CA ARG A 880 -5.01 -35.15 26.11
C ARG A 880 -4.91 -36.11 24.91
N ARG A 881 -5.90 -37.00 24.75
CA ARG A 881 -5.99 -37.91 23.59
C ARG A 881 -6.11 -37.13 22.27
N ILE A 882 -6.88 -36.05 22.26
CA ILE A 882 -7.07 -35.18 21.10
C ILE A 882 -5.76 -34.48 20.74
N HIS A 883 -5.09 -33.82 21.68
CA HIS A 883 -3.83 -33.13 21.41
C HIS A 883 -2.73 -34.08 20.89
N LEU A 884 -2.61 -35.29 21.46
CA LEU A 884 -1.69 -36.30 20.94
C LEU A 884 -2.01 -36.69 19.49
N ALA A 885 -3.29 -36.83 19.17
CA ALA A 885 -3.74 -37.14 17.81
C ALA A 885 -3.50 -35.97 16.83
N GLN A 886 -3.72 -34.72 17.26
CA GLN A 886 -3.41 -33.51 16.48
C GLN A 886 -1.90 -33.40 16.23
N ALA A 887 -1.06 -33.63 17.24
CA ALA A 887 0.40 -33.61 17.10
C ALA A 887 0.87 -34.68 16.10
N LEU A 888 0.32 -35.90 16.17
CA LEU A 888 0.59 -36.95 15.19
C LEU A 888 0.19 -36.54 13.77
N ALA A 889 -1.00 -35.97 13.59
CA ALA A 889 -1.46 -35.50 12.28
C ALA A 889 -0.55 -34.38 11.72
N MET A 890 -0.12 -33.43 12.55
CA MET A 890 0.78 -32.34 12.17
C MET A 890 2.17 -32.83 11.73
N ILE A 891 2.67 -33.90 12.34
CA ILE A 891 3.93 -34.56 11.95
C ILE A 891 3.73 -35.48 10.71
N GLY A 892 2.49 -35.70 10.28
CA GLY A 892 2.14 -36.51 9.11
C GLY A 892 1.91 -38.00 9.42
N SER A 893 1.65 -38.36 10.68
CA SER A 893 1.24 -39.72 11.07
C SER A 893 -0.28 -39.86 11.13
N ASN A 894 -0.78 -40.98 10.60
CA ASN A 894 -2.22 -41.28 10.55
C ASN A 894 -2.71 -42.04 11.79
N ALA A 895 -1.82 -42.31 12.76
CA ALA A 895 -2.17 -43.06 13.98
C ALA A 895 -3.23 -42.34 14.83
N GLY A 896 -3.27 -41.01 14.78
CA GLY A 896 -4.27 -40.18 15.46
C GLY A 896 -5.65 -40.11 14.78
N VAL A 897 -5.76 -40.48 13.50
CA VAL A 897 -6.98 -40.27 12.69
C VAL A 897 -8.24 -40.87 13.32
N PRO A 898 -8.25 -42.12 13.85
CA PRO A 898 -9.45 -42.65 14.51
C PRO A 898 -9.94 -41.78 15.66
N ALA A 899 -9.03 -41.27 16.51
CA ALA A 899 -9.40 -40.44 17.65
C ALA A 899 -9.98 -39.08 17.22
N LEU A 900 -9.40 -38.46 16.18
CA LEU A 900 -9.89 -37.20 15.61
C LEU A 900 -11.25 -37.39 14.91
N LEU A 901 -11.40 -38.44 14.10
CA LEU A 901 -12.63 -38.72 13.38
C LEU A 901 -13.79 -39.03 14.33
N ASP A 902 -13.55 -39.85 15.35
CA ASP A 902 -14.55 -40.14 16.38
C ASP A 902 -15.01 -38.87 17.10
N ALA A 903 -14.10 -37.91 17.35
CA ALA A 903 -14.45 -36.63 17.97
C ALA A 903 -15.28 -35.75 17.05
N VAL A 904 -14.83 -35.55 15.81
CA VAL A 904 -15.55 -34.74 14.81
C VAL A 904 -16.95 -35.29 14.55
N LEU A 905 -17.11 -36.59 14.36
CA LEU A 905 -18.42 -37.18 14.06
C LEU A 905 -19.37 -37.12 15.27
N ARG A 906 -18.85 -37.16 16.50
CA ARG A 906 -19.67 -36.89 17.70
C ARG A 906 -20.18 -35.46 17.71
N ASP A 907 -19.31 -34.48 17.43
CA ASP A 907 -19.69 -33.06 17.41
C ASP A 907 -20.69 -32.76 16.28
N LEU A 908 -20.55 -33.45 15.14
CA LEU A 908 -21.44 -33.34 13.98
C LEU A 908 -22.67 -34.27 14.04
N ALA A 909 -22.97 -34.90 15.18
CA ALA A 909 -24.11 -35.82 15.30
C ALA A 909 -25.48 -35.11 15.24
N GLY A 910 -25.51 -33.79 15.52
CA GLY A 910 -26.72 -32.97 15.52
C GLY A 910 -27.29 -32.64 14.13
N GLY A 911 -28.40 -31.89 14.08
CA GLY A 911 -29.06 -31.48 12.83
C GLY A 911 -28.49 -30.23 12.15
N ALA A 912 -27.47 -29.60 12.74
CA ALA A 912 -26.84 -28.38 12.23
C ALA A 912 -25.34 -28.35 12.59
N LEU A 913 -24.58 -27.46 11.96
CA LEU A 913 -23.17 -27.25 12.28
C LEU A 913 -23.01 -26.68 13.71
N PRO A 914 -22.10 -27.23 14.54
CA PRO A 914 -21.91 -26.76 15.90
C PRO A 914 -21.28 -25.37 15.94
N ARG A 915 -21.70 -24.59 16.94
CA ARG A 915 -21.20 -23.23 17.18
C ARG A 915 -20.05 -23.28 18.19
N ARG A 916 -19.13 -22.32 18.10
CA ARG A 916 -18.11 -22.08 19.12
C ARG A 916 -18.78 -21.77 20.46
N THR A 917 -18.31 -22.44 21.50
CA THR A 917 -18.80 -22.28 22.88
C THR A 917 -17.85 -21.48 23.76
N ALA A 918 -16.56 -21.46 23.43
CA ALA A 918 -15.54 -20.70 24.16
C ALA A 918 -15.61 -19.21 23.82
N ASP A 919 -15.41 -18.35 24.81
CA ASP A 919 -15.10 -16.94 24.60
C ASP A 919 -13.58 -16.78 24.47
N ILE A 920 -13.13 -16.12 23.41
CA ILE A 920 -11.69 -15.97 23.09
C ILE A 920 -11.45 -14.48 22.92
N MET A 921 -10.41 -13.96 23.57
CA MET A 921 -10.16 -12.53 23.58
C MET A 921 -9.80 -11.97 22.19
N TYR A 922 -10.21 -10.72 21.95
CA TYR A 922 -9.91 -9.96 20.73
C TYR A 922 -10.43 -10.57 19.42
N VAL A 923 -11.35 -11.54 19.48
CA VAL A 923 -12.05 -12.08 18.31
C VAL A 923 -12.97 -11.01 17.71
N GLN A 924 -12.99 -10.94 16.38
CA GLN A 924 -13.85 -10.03 15.62
C GLN A 924 -14.78 -10.83 14.71
N LEU A 925 -14.69 -10.61 13.40
CA LEU A 925 -15.55 -11.21 12.39
C LEU A 925 -14.78 -12.31 11.65
N PRO A 926 -15.34 -13.51 11.43
CA PRO A 926 -14.69 -14.53 10.62
C PRO A 926 -14.31 -13.99 9.24
N PRO A 927 -13.14 -14.35 8.69
CA PRO A 927 -12.15 -15.31 9.19
C PRO A 927 -11.05 -14.72 10.09
N ASP A 928 -11.28 -13.57 10.74
CA ASP A 928 -10.26 -12.91 11.54
C ASP A 928 -9.84 -13.74 12.75
N HIS A 929 -8.55 -13.66 13.10
CA HIS A 929 -7.93 -14.20 14.32
C HIS A 929 -7.92 -15.75 14.41
N GLY A 930 -8.64 -16.46 13.53
CA GLY A 930 -8.67 -17.92 13.55
C GLY A 930 -9.50 -18.54 14.66
N ALA A 931 -10.28 -17.74 15.40
CA ALA A 931 -11.21 -18.25 16.40
C ALA A 931 -12.42 -18.92 15.73
N MET A 932 -12.55 -20.22 15.91
CA MET A 932 -13.55 -21.07 15.25
C MET A 932 -14.14 -22.12 16.20
N PRO A 933 -15.22 -22.82 15.80
CA PRO A 933 -15.77 -23.94 16.56
C PRO A 933 -14.77 -25.11 16.67
N ASP A 934 -14.86 -25.88 17.76
CA ASP A 934 -13.94 -27.00 18.03
C ASP A 934 -13.92 -28.04 16.90
N ALA A 935 -15.08 -28.37 16.34
CA ALA A 935 -15.19 -29.28 15.20
C ALA A 935 -14.40 -28.78 13.96
N ALA A 936 -14.30 -27.48 13.75
CA ALA A 936 -13.51 -26.92 12.65
C ALA A 936 -12.00 -27.11 12.88
N TYR A 937 -11.48 -26.87 14.09
CA TYR A 937 -10.07 -27.16 14.43
C TYR A 937 -9.72 -28.64 14.20
N LEU A 938 -10.63 -29.54 14.56
CA LEU A 938 -10.43 -30.97 14.37
C LEU A 938 -10.51 -31.38 12.88
N LEU A 939 -11.36 -30.74 12.08
CA LEU A 939 -11.39 -30.93 10.62
C LEU A 939 -10.07 -30.49 9.97
N TYR A 940 -9.49 -29.36 10.38
CA TYR A 940 -8.14 -28.97 9.95
C TYR A 940 -7.08 -29.97 10.41
N SER A 941 -7.21 -30.51 11.62
CA SER A 941 -6.29 -31.54 12.11
C SER A 941 -6.37 -32.81 11.25
N LEU A 942 -7.57 -33.23 10.84
CA LEU A 942 -7.79 -34.32 9.88
C LEU A 942 -7.20 -34.01 8.50
N ALA A 943 -7.22 -32.74 8.06
CA ALA A 943 -6.59 -32.30 6.81
C ALA A 943 -5.07 -32.53 6.81
N GLN A 944 -4.41 -32.34 7.96
CA GLN A 944 -2.95 -32.55 8.08
C GLN A 944 -2.54 -34.03 7.93
N ALA A 945 -3.42 -34.96 8.34
CA ALA A 945 -3.15 -36.40 8.28
C ALA A 945 -3.28 -37.00 6.87
N LYS A 946 -3.91 -36.31 5.90
CA LYS A 946 -4.06 -36.78 4.51
C LYS A 946 -4.59 -38.21 4.40
N ASP A 947 -5.61 -38.54 5.20
CA ASP A 947 -6.19 -39.88 5.28
C ASP A 947 -7.59 -39.89 4.66
N ALA A 948 -7.86 -40.88 3.80
CA ALA A 948 -9.14 -41.00 3.10
C ALA A 948 -10.34 -41.24 4.03
N ARG A 949 -10.12 -41.72 5.27
CA ARG A 949 -11.19 -41.85 6.27
C ARG A 949 -11.81 -40.49 6.63
N SER A 950 -11.07 -39.40 6.48
CA SER A 950 -11.57 -38.03 6.74
C SER A 950 -12.71 -37.60 5.82
N ILE A 951 -12.88 -38.25 4.66
CA ILE A 951 -13.96 -37.96 3.70
C ILE A 951 -15.34 -38.13 4.34
N GLU A 952 -15.49 -39.04 5.31
CA GLU A 952 -16.74 -39.23 6.05
C GLU A 952 -17.18 -37.95 6.78
N ALA A 953 -16.25 -37.29 7.48
CA ALA A 953 -16.52 -36.03 8.16
C ALA A 953 -16.85 -34.91 7.18
N TRP A 954 -16.19 -34.85 6.01
CA TRP A 954 -16.46 -33.84 4.99
C TRP A 954 -17.85 -34.00 4.36
N ASN A 955 -18.26 -35.24 4.07
CA ASN A 955 -19.62 -35.55 3.63
C ASN A 955 -20.65 -35.11 4.68
N ARG A 956 -20.33 -35.30 5.96
CA ARG A 956 -21.20 -34.89 7.06
C ARG A 956 -21.35 -33.36 7.13
N VAL A 957 -20.26 -32.62 7.01
CA VAL A 957 -20.30 -31.15 6.94
C VAL A 957 -21.14 -30.68 5.75
N ALA A 958 -20.90 -31.23 4.56
CA ALA A 958 -21.65 -30.89 3.35
C ALA A 958 -23.17 -31.16 3.49
N ALA A 959 -23.56 -32.22 4.19
CA ALA A 959 -24.96 -32.54 4.45
C ALA A 959 -25.64 -31.61 5.48
N LEU A 960 -24.86 -30.95 6.34
CA LEU A 960 -25.36 -30.03 7.37
C LEU A 960 -25.30 -28.55 6.92
N LEU A 961 -24.69 -28.27 5.77
CA LEU A 961 -24.44 -26.92 5.29
C LEU A 961 -25.68 -26.32 4.62
N ASP A 962 -26.40 -25.44 5.33
CA ASP A 962 -27.55 -24.71 4.81
C ASP A 962 -27.52 -23.24 5.28
N PRO A 963 -26.66 -22.39 4.68
CA PRO A 963 -26.39 -21.06 5.22
C PRO A 963 -27.37 -20.00 4.74
N ALA A 964 -27.79 -19.13 5.65
CA ALA A 964 -28.34 -17.82 5.34
C ALA A 964 -27.23 -16.77 5.12
N GLU A 965 -27.59 -15.60 4.60
CA GLU A 965 -26.61 -14.53 4.33
C GLU A 965 -25.92 -14.02 5.60
N ASP A 966 -26.68 -13.86 6.69
CA ASP A 966 -26.16 -13.37 7.97
C ASP A 966 -25.29 -14.39 8.71
N ASP A 967 -25.36 -15.68 8.35
CA ASP A 967 -24.53 -16.73 8.94
C ASP A 967 -23.03 -16.54 8.63
N PHE A 968 -22.70 -15.89 7.51
CA PHE A 968 -21.32 -15.50 7.20
C PHE A 968 -20.80 -14.37 8.10
N LYS A 969 -21.69 -13.69 8.83
CA LYS A 969 -21.35 -12.61 9.76
C LYS A 969 -21.28 -13.11 11.21
N ASP A 970 -21.69 -14.34 11.48
CA ASP A 970 -21.80 -14.90 12.81
C ASP A 970 -20.45 -15.46 13.30
N SER A 971 -19.85 -14.78 14.28
CA SER A 971 -18.55 -15.14 14.86
C SER A 971 -18.57 -16.37 15.76
N LEU A 972 -19.74 -16.89 16.12
CA LEU A 972 -19.89 -18.14 16.87
C LEU A 972 -20.15 -19.31 15.94
N LEU A 973 -20.95 -19.13 14.88
CA LEU A 973 -21.14 -20.20 13.89
C LEU A 973 -19.84 -20.45 13.11
N GLY A 974 -19.12 -19.39 12.72
CA GLY A 974 -17.82 -19.52 12.07
C GLY A 974 -17.89 -20.31 10.76
N LEU A 975 -18.98 -20.15 10.00
CA LEU A 975 -19.30 -20.93 8.79
C LEU A 975 -18.13 -20.99 7.78
N TYR A 976 -17.40 -19.88 7.63
CA TYR A 976 -16.23 -19.77 6.78
C TYR A 976 -15.24 -20.92 7.03
N TYR A 977 -14.97 -21.23 8.30
CA TYR A 977 -13.96 -22.21 8.69
C TYR A 977 -14.37 -23.65 8.39
N TYR A 978 -15.67 -23.99 8.42
CA TYR A 978 -16.12 -25.33 8.04
C TYR A 978 -15.89 -25.60 6.55
N VAL A 979 -16.25 -24.63 5.71
CA VAL A 979 -16.07 -24.73 4.26
C VAL A 979 -14.57 -24.78 3.93
N ASP A 980 -13.78 -23.88 4.50
CA ASP A 980 -12.33 -23.84 4.26
C ASP A 980 -11.62 -25.11 4.78
N ALA A 981 -11.99 -25.65 5.95
CA ALA A 981 -11.41 -26.89 6.48
C ALA A 981 -11.68 -28.11 5.59
N VAL A 982 -12.90 -28.24 5.04
CA VAL A 982 -13.23 -29.29 4.07
C VAL A 982 -12.41 -29.13 2.78
N CYS A 983 -12.30 -27.91 2.26
CA CYS A 983 -11.51 -27.62 1.06
C CYS A 983 -10.04 -27.96 1.27
N GLN A 984 -9.45 -27.47 2.37
CA GLN A 984 -8.08 -27.75 2.76
C GLN A 984 -7.79 -29.24 2.99
N GLY A 985 -8.75 -30.00 3.51
CA GLY A 985 -8.64 -31.46 3.65
C GLY A 985 -8.66 -32.17 2.32
N ALA A 986 -9.65 -31.87 1.49
CA ALA A 986 -9.83 -32.49 0.19
C ALA A 986 -8.68 -32.17 -0.77
N GLU A 987 -8.18 -30.93 -0.79
CA GLU A 987 -7.08 -30.54 -1.67
C GLU A 987 -5.74 -31.18 -1.27
N ARG A 988 -5.46 -31.31 0.04
CA ARG A 988 -4.26 -31.99 0.54
C ARG A 988 -4.28 -33.49 0.29
N LEU A 989 -5.47 -34.10 0.30
CA LEU A 989 -5.65 -35.52 -0.01
C LEU A 989 -5.59 -35.78 -1.52
N GLY A 990 -6.21 -34.91 -2.33
CA GLY A 990 -6.27 -35.04 -3.79
C GLY A 990 -6.97 -36.32 -4.27
N ASP A 991 -8.01 -36.76 -3.56
CA ASP A 991 -8.74 -38.01 -3.86
C ASP A 991 -10.11 -37.71 -4.52
N PRO A 992 -10.40 -38.28 -5.71
CA PRO A 992 -11.68 -38.10 -6.39
C PRO A 992 -12.92 -38.43 -5.55
N ARG A 993 -12.80 -39.29 -4.53
CA ARG A 993 -13.90 -39.62 -3.61
C ARG A 993 -14.37 -38.43 -2.76
N ALA A 994 -13.61 -37.35 -2.68
CA ALA A 994 -14.02 -36.10 -2.02
C ALA A 994 -14.89 -35.19 -2.90
N ILE A 995 -14.92 -35.41 -4.22
CA ILE A 995 -15.67 -34.57 -5.18
C ILE A 995 -17.16 -34.44 -4.82
N PRO A 996 -17.90 -35.50 -4.42
CA PRO A 996 -19.31 -35.37 -4.06
C PRO A 996 -19.58 -34.37 -2.93
N ALA A 997 -18.73 -34.33 -1.90
CA ALA A 997 -18.85 -33.37 -0.80
C ALA A 997 -18.63 -31.94 -1.29
N LEU A 998 -17.55 -31.71 -2.04
CA LEU A 998 -17.21 -30.39 -2.59
C LEU A 998 -18.27 -29.88 -3.57
N ALA A 999 -18.80 -30.76 -4.43
CA ALA A 999 -19.87 -30.41 -5.37
C ALA A 999 -21.19 -30.11 -4.63
N ALA A 1000 -21.48 -30.79 -3.52
CA ALA A 1000 -22.62 -30.46 -2.67
C ALA A 1000 -22.47 -29.07 -2.03
N ILE A 1001 -21.28 -28.75 -1.49
CA ILE A 1001 -20.97 -27.42 -0.96
C ILE A 1001 -21.11 -26.34 -2.03
N ARG A 1002 -20.59 -26.56 -3.24
CA ARG A 1002 -20.69 -25.59 -4.35
C ARG A 1002 -22.13 -25.33 -4.80
N ARG A 1003 -23.05 -26.29 -4.65
CA ARG A 1003 -24.46 -26.11 -5.01
C ARG A 1003 -25.18 -25.12 -4.11
N VAL A 1004 -24.63 -24.79 -2.94
CA VAL A 1004 -25.15 -23.75 -2.06
C VAL A 1004 -25.09 -22.41 -2.80
N PRO A 1005 -26.22 -21.71 -3.02
CA PRO A 1005 -26.26 -20.50 -3.84
C PRO A 1005 -25.31 -19.38 -3.38
N LEU A 1006 -25.05 -19.26 -2.08
CA LEU A 1006 -24.14 -18.25 -1.52
C LEU A 1006 -22.64 -18.59 -1.72
N LEU A 1007 -22.30 -19.79 -2.21
CA LEU A 1007 -20.93 -20.27 -2.41
C LEU A 1007 -20.57 -20.52 -3.88
N ARG A 1008 -21.36 -19.98 -4.82
CA ARG A 1008 -21.12 -20.03 -6.26
C ARG A 1008 -21.36 -18.68 -6.92
N ASP A 1009 -20.72 -18.46 -8.05
CA ASP A 1009 -20.90 -17.29 -8.91
C ASP A 1009 -20.61 -15.95 -8.19
N GLN A 1010 -19.57 -15.92 -7.35
CA GLN A 1010 -19.18 -14.77 -6.52
C GLN A 1010 -18.16 -13.83 -7.20
N GLN A 1011 -17.89 -14.05 -8.49
CA GLN A 1011 -16.98 -13.25 -9.31
C GLN A 1011 -17.51 -11.82 -9.50
N SER A 1012 -16.62 -10.84 -9.52
CA SER A 1012 -16.95 -9.45 -9.86
C SER A 1012 -16.10 -9.00 -11.03
N ARG A 1013 -16.69 -8.66 -12.19
CA ARG A 1013 -15.92 -8.34 -13.41
C ARG A 1013 -15.61 -6.86 -13.60
N GLN A 1014 -16.36 -5.96 -12.97
CA GLN A 1014 -16.21 -4.51 -13.14
C GLN A 1014 -16.60 -3.77 -11.85
N GLY A 1015 -16.08 -2.55 -11.71
CA GLY A 1015 -16.43 -1.63 -10.64
C GLY A 1015 -15.84 -2.00 -9.28
N TYR A 1016 -16.49 -1.53 -8.23
CA TYR A 1016 -16.10 -1.72 -6.84
C TYR A 1016 -17.30 -2.20 -6.01
N GLN A 1017 -17.04 -2.90 -4.91
CA GLN A 1017 -18.06 -3.48 -4.03
C GLN A 1017 -17.89 -2.91 -2.62
N PRO A 1018 -18.76 -1.96 -2.19
CA PRO A 1018 -18.67 -1.40 -0.84
C PRO A 1018 -18.92 -2.45 0.25
N ASP A 1019 -19.91 -3.34 0.02
CA ASP A 1019 -20.10 -4.55 0.83
C ASP A 1019 -18.97 -5.55 0.56
N TYR A 1020 -18.33 -5.98 1.63
CA TYR A 1020 -17.13 -6.81 1.63
C TYR A 1020 -17.41 -8.29 1.94
N PHE A 1021 -18.65 -8.67 2.27
CA PHE A 1021 -19.02 -10.09 2.41
C PHE A 1021 -18.99 -10.88 1.09
N PRO A 1022 -19.37 -10.31 -0.07
CA PRO A 1022 -19.15 -10.96 -1.36
C PRO A 1022 -17.68 -11.32 -1.63
N GLU A 1023 -16.73 -10.55 -1.11
CA GLU A 1023 -15.30 -10.89 -1.19
C GLU A 1023 -14.95 -12.13 -0.38
N ARG A 1024 -15.46 -12.27 0.86
CA ARG A 1024 -15.26 -13.48 1.66
C ARG A 1024 -15.86 -14.73 1.01
N ARG A 1025 -17.06 -14.61 0.41
CA ARG A 1025 -17.69 -15.73 -0.29
C ARG A 1025 -16.93 -16.11 -1.56
N ALA A 1026 -16.36 -15.13 -2.27
CA ALA A 1026 -15.49 -15.37 -3.41
C ALA A 1026 -14.19 -16.11 -3.02
N MET A 1027 -13.61 -15.77 -1.86
CA MET A 1027 -12.47 -16.52 -1.31
C MET A 1027 -12.82 -17.99 -1.05
N LEU A 1028 -14.00 -18.26 -0.50
CA LEU A 1028 -14.49 -19.64 -0.30
C LEU A 1028 -14.76 -20.36 -1.63
N GLU A 1029 -15.37 -19.69 -2.61
CA GLU A 1029 -15.58 -20.28 -3.94
C GLU A 1029 -14.25 -20.65 -4.62
N LEU A 1030 -13.21 -19.82 -4.50
CA LEU A 1030 -11.87 -20.14 -4.97
C LEU A 1030 -11.24 -21.32 -4.22
N ALA A 1031 -11.44 -21.42 -2.90
CA ALA A 1031 -11.01 -22.58 -2.12
C ALA A 1031 -11.72 -23.88 -2.58
N ILE A 1032 -13.03 -23.81 -2.83
CA ILE A 1032 -13.82 -24.93 -3.38
C ILE A 1032 -13.31 -25.31 -4.78
N GLY A 1033 -13.09 -24.33 -5.67
CA GLY A 1033 -12.59 -24.55 -7.02
C GLY A 1033 -11.20 -25.19 -7.03
N ARG A 1034 -10.30 -24.72 -6.16
CA ARG A 1034 -8.97 -25.30 -5.95
C ARG A 1034 -9.06 -26.75 -5.46
N ALA A 1035 -9.88 -27.04 -4.46
CA ALA A 1035 -10.03 -28.38 -3.91
C ALA A 1035 -10.63 -29.36 -4.93
N LEU A 1036 -11.64 -28.92 -5.70
CA LEU A 1036 -12.22 -29.69 -6.80
C LEU A 1036 -11.17 -30.01 -7.87
N ALA A 1037 -10.40 -29.00 -8.30
CA ALA A 1037 -9.36 -29.18 -9.32
C ALA A 1037 -8.21 -30.09 -8.83
N ALA A 1038 -7.81 -29.97 -7.56
CA ALA A 1038 -6.84 -30.85 -6.91
C ALA A 1038 -7.33 -32.31 -6.85
N CYS A 1039 -8.65 -32.54 -6.73
CA CYS A 1039 -9.25 -33.88 -6.81
C CYS A 1039 -9.50 -34.36 -8.25
N GLY A 1040 -9.11 -33.60 -9.28
CA GLY A 1040 -9.28 -33.96 -10.69
C GLY A 1040 -10.64 -33.58 -11.30
N SER A 1041 -11.42 -32.69 -10.68
CA SER A 1041 -12.71 -32.25 -11.22
C SER A 1041 -12.56 -31.11 -12.23
N ARG A 1042 -13.22 -31.24 -13.39
CA ARG A 1042 -13.35 -30.19 -14.41
C ARG A 1042 -13.98 -28.92 -13.86
N GLU A 1043 -15.03 -29.05 -13.06
CA GLU A 1043 -15.75 -27.93 -12.45
C GLU A 1043 -14.82 -27.04 -11.61
N GLY A 1044 -13.83 -27.63 -10.96
CA GLY A 1044 -12.81 -26.89 -10.21
C GLY A 1044 -11.98 -25.98 -11.10
N TYR A 1045 -11.51 -26.50 -12.25
CA TYR A 1045 -10.77 -25.69 -13.22
C TYR A 1045 -11.62 -24.59 -13.83
N GLU A 1046 -12.90 -24.84 -14.13
CA GLU A 1046 -13.84 -23.83 -14.65
C GLU A 1046 -14.03 -22.66 -13.68
N VAL A 1047 -14.13 -22.94 -12.37
CA VAL A 1047 -14.16 -21.89 -11.33
C VAL A 1047 -12.89 -21.04 -11.40
N LEU A 1048 -11.70 -21.68 -11.36
CA LEU A 1048 -10.42 -20.95 -11.39
C LEU A 1048 -10.29 -20.11 -12.67
N ILE A 1049 -10.69 -20.64 -13.83
CA ILE A 1049 -10.66 -19.91 -15.11
C ILE A 1049 -11.57 -18.68 -15.07
N GLY A 1050 -12.77 -18.79 -14.49
CA GLY A 1050 -13.70 -17.67 -14.40
C GLY A 1050 -13.15 -16.50 -13.57
N TYR A 1051 -12.39 -16.79 -12.51
CA TYR A 1051 -11.77 -15.76 -11.68
C TYR A 1051 -10.60 -15.00 -12.34
N LEU A 1052 -10.06 -15.47 -13.47
CA LEU A 1052 -9.03 -14.73 -14.21
C LEU A 1052 -9.49 -13.35 -14.70
N SER A 1053 -10.80 -13.10 -14.78
CA SER A 1053 -11.40 -11.82 -15.15
C SER A 1053 -12.01 -11.06 -13.97
N ASP A 1054 -11.68 -11.42 -12.74
CA ASP A 1054 -12.16 -10.72 -11.55
C ASP A 1054 -11.48 -9.35 -11.39
N ALA A 1055 -12.26 -8.34 -11.01
CA ALA A 1055 -11.81 -6.97 -10.77
C ALA A 1055 -11.00 -6.84 -9.48
N ARG A 1056 -11.11 -7.80 -8.55
CA ARG A 1056 -10.28 -7.89 -7.34
C ARG A 1056 -8.99 -8.62 -7.72
N SER A 1057 -7.93 -7.84 -7.93
CA SER A 1057 -6.71 -8.33 -8.57
C SER A 1057 -6.04 -9.50 -7.83
N LEU A 1058 -6.14 -9.55 -6.50
CA LEU A 1058 -5.60 -10.65 -5.69
C LEU A 1058 -6.31 -11.98 -5.94
N LEU A 1059 -7.64 -11.97 -6.11
CA LEU A 1059 -8.40 -13.19 -6.42
C LEU A 1059 -8.08 -13.70 -7.83
N ALA A 1060 -7.96 -12.79 -8.80
CA ALA A 1060 -7.52 -13.14 -10.16
C ALA A 1060 -6.09 -13.70 -10.17
N ARG A 1061 -5.18 -13.11 -9.37
CA ARG A 1061 -3.80 -13.58 -9.25
C ARG A 1061 -3.72 -14.96 -8.59
N GLN A 1062 -4.49 -15.17 -7.53
CA GLN A 1062 -4.63 -16.48 -6.88
C GLN A 1062 -5.06 -17.54 -7.90
N ALA A 1063 -6.14 -17.27 -8.64
CA ALA A 1063 -6.67 -18.20 -9.64
C ALA A 1063 -5.64 -18.56 -10.72
N LEU A 1064 -4.90 -17.57 -11.25
CA LEU A 1064 -3.84 -17.82 -12.23
C LEU A 1064 -2.74 -18.74 -11.68
N LEU A 1065 -2.26 -18.47 -10.47
CA LEU A 1065 -1.15 -19.23 -9.88
C LEU A 1065 -1.59 -20.66 -9.53
N LEU A 1066 -2.85 -20.85 -9.13
CA LEU A 1066 -3.43 -22.17 -8.93
C LEU A 1066 -3.56 -22.94 -10.24
N LEU A 1067 -4.05 -22.31 -11.32
CA LEU A 1067 -4.11 -22.92 -12.64
C LEU A 1067 -2.73 -23.38 -13.12
N ARG A 1068 -1.71 -22.53 -12.97
CA ARG A 1068 -0.33 -22.87 -13.34
C ARG A 1068 0.21 -24.05 -12.55
N ARG A 1069 0.01 -24.06 -11.23
CA ARG A 1069 0.46 -25.16 -10.35
C ARG A 1069 -0.25 -26.48 -10.68
N LEU A 1070 -1.58 -26.45 -10.78
CA LEU A 1070 -2.39 -27.66 -10.99
C LEU A 1070 -2.25 -28.21 -12.41
N SER A 1071 -2.11 -27.36 -13.43
CA SER A 1071 -1.91 -27.81 -14.82
C SER A 1071 -0.46 -28.12 -15.18
N GLY A 1072 0.51 -27.46 -14.53
CA GLY A 1072 1.91 -27.41 -14.98
C GLY A 1072 2.16 -26.50 -16.19
N ARG A 1073 1.17 -25.69 -16.60
CA ARG A 1073 1.28 -24.73 -17.71
C ARG A 1073 1.72 -23.36 -17.19
N THR A 1074 2.27 -22.54 -18.09
CA THR A 1074 2.77 -21.17 -17.80
C THR A 1074 1.99 -20.09 -18.56
N TYR A 1075 0.74 -20.37 -18.94
CA TYR A 1075 -0.08 -19.43 -19.71
C TYR A 1075 -0.34 -18.11 -18.94
N PRO A 1076 -0.58 -16.99 -19.65
CA PRO A 1076 -1.01 -15.74 -19.05
C PRO A 1076 -2.45 -15.83 -18.51
N ALA A 1077 -2.95 -14.77 -17.86
CA ALA A 1077 -4.33 -14.67 -17.38
C ALA A 1077 -5.36 -14.49 -18.53
N GLU A 1078 -5.42 -15.46 -19.45
CA GLU A 1078 -6.29 -15.44 -20.63
C GLU A 1078 -7.34 -16.56 -20.55
N PRO A 1079 -8.59 -16.27 -20.14
CA PRO A 1079 -9.61 -17.30 -19.94
C PRO A 1079 -9.80 -18.23 -21.14
N ALA A 1080 -9.81 -17.68 -22.36
CA ALA A 1080 -10.00 -18.46 -23.59
C ALA A 1080 -8.93 -19.54 -23.77
N ARG A 1081 -7.66 -19.20 -23.51
CA ARG A 1081 -6.53 -20.12 -23.63
C ARG A 1081 -6.59 -21.25 -22.60
N TRP A 1082 -6.98 -20.92 -21.37
CA TRP A 1082 -7.17 -21.93 -20.33
C TRP A 1082 -8.37 -22.84 -20.60
N THR A 1083 -9.48 -22.29 -21.12
CA THR A 1083 -10.65 -23.07 -21.53
C THR A 1083 -10.32 -24.05 -22.66
N ALA A 1084 -9.52 -23.62 -23.65
CA ALA A 1084 -9.06 -24.49 -24.73
C ALA A 1084 -8.21 -25.66 -24.18
N TRP A 1085 -7.25 -25.36 -23.31
CA TRP A 1085 -6.44 -26.40 -22.66
C TRP A 1085 -7.28 -27.36 -21.81
N LEU A 1086 -8.27 -26.86 -21.08
CA LEU A 1086 -9.14 -27.70 -20.26
C LEU A 1086 -9.93 -28.69 -21.12
N ALA A 1087 -10.44 -28.27 -22.28
CA ALA A 1087 -11.12 -29.14 -23.23
C ALA A 1087 -10.18 -30.20 -23.84
N GLU A 1088 -8.95 -29.81 -24.19
CA GLU A 1088 -7.92 -30.75 -24.67
C GLU A 1088 -7.52 -31.79 -23.61
N ALA A 1089 -7.32 -31.34 -22.37
CA ALA A 1089 -6.94 -32.21 -21.25
C ALA A 1089 -8.02 -33.25 -20.93
N GLU A 1090 -9.30 -32.89 -21.07
CA GLU A 1090 -10.41 -33.82 -20.87
C GLU A 1090 -10.56 -34.83 -22.02
N ALA A 1091 -10.33 -34.40 -23.26
CA ALA A 1091 -10.39 -35.29 -24.43
C ALA A 1091 -9.20 -36.28 -24.52
N GLY A 1092 -8.08 -35.97 -23.85
CA GLY A 1092 -6.89 -36.81 -23.77
C GLY A 1092 -6.93 -37.81 -22.60
N ASP A 1093 -5.87 -37.79 -21.77
CA ASP A 1093 -5.69 -38.70 -20.63
C ASP A 1093 -6.58 -38.36 -19.40
N GLY A 1094 -7.43 -37.34 -19.50
CA GLY A 1094 -8.28 -36.83 -18.41
C GLY A 1094 -7.54 -35.93 -17.41
N LEU A 1095 -8.30 -35.35 -16.48
CA LEU A 1095 -7.75 -34.48 -15.43
C LEU A 1095 -7.23 -35.32 -14.25
N THR A 1096 -5.90 -35.42 -14.14
CA THR A 1096 -5.28 -36.17 -13.04
C THR A 1096 -5.41 -35.41 -11.71
N PRO A 1097 -5.86 -36.06 -10.63
CA PRO A 1097 -5.80 -35.49 -9.29
C PRO A 1097 -4.36 -35.10 -8.91
N ARG A 1098 -4.21 -33.92 -8.32
CA ARG A 1098 -2.92 -33.38 -7.86
C ARG A 1098 -3.09 -32.82 -6.44
N PRO A 1099 -2.66 -33.56 -5.41
CA PRO A 1099 -2.66 -33.08 -4.04
C PRO A 1099 -1.90 -31.74 -3.90
N TYR A 1100 -2.44 -30.84 -3.10
CA TYR A 1100 -1.86 -29.53 -2.80
C TYR A 1100 -1.31 -29.54 -1.37
N ASP A 1101 0.01 -29.62 -1.23
CA ASP A 1101 0.68 -29.80 0.07
C ASP A 1101 1.74 -28.72 0.31
N LEU A 1102 1.28 -27.53 0.67
CA LEU A 1102 2.14 -26.40 1.04
C LEU A 1102 2.12 -26.24 2.57
N ARG A 1103 3.29 -26.35 3.22
CA ARG A 1103 3.50 -26.02 4.64
C ARG A 1103 4.18 -24.67 4.76
N LEU A 1104 3.54 -23.72 5.45
CA LEU A 1104 3.97 -22.32 5.46
C LEU A 1104 4.81 -21.93 6.68
N ASP A 1105 4.58 -22.57 7.81
CA ASP A 1105 4.91 -22.00 9.11
C ASP A 1105 5.50 -22.99 10.12
N VAL A 1106 5.35 -24.30 9.92
CA VAL A 1106 5.85 -25.37 10.81
C VAL A 1106 7.33 -25.66 10.56
N GLU A 1107 8.16 -25.53 11.61
CA GLU A 1107 9.51 -26.09 11.65
C GLU A 1107 9.45 -27.58 12.03
N THR A 1108 10.12 -28.44 11.26
CA THR A 1108 10.10 -29.90 11.47
C THR A 1108 11.42 -30.46 11.99
N ASP A 1109 12.45 -29.62 12.11
CA ASP A 1109 13.74 -29.95 12.70
C ASP A 1109 14.21 -28.88 13.69
N SER A 1110 13.61 -28.87 14.89
CA SER A 1110 13.98 -27.95 15.97
C SER A 1110 15.41 -28.10 16.47
N ALA A 1111 16.10 -29.21 16.17
CA ALA A 1111 17.50 -29.42 16.55
C ALA A 1111 18.46 -28.43 15.84
N ARG A 1112 17.98 -27.74 14.80
CA ARG A 1112 18.71 -26.67 14.10
C ARG A 1112 18.42 -25.26 14.64
N LEU A 1113 17.44 -25.12 15.53
CA LEU A 1113 17.12 -23.83 16.13
C LEU A 1113 18.14 -23.48 17.22
N LEU A 1114 18.69 -22.29 17.11
CA LEU A 1114 19.57 -21.72 18.13
C LEU A 1114 18.71 -21.23 19.30
N ARG A 1115 18.99 -21.74 20.50
CA ARG A 1115 18.28 -21.39 21.73
C ARG A 1115 19.25 -20.93 22.81
#